data_AF-A0A9E0TLI9-F1
#
_entry.id   AF-A0A9E0TLI9-F1
#
_cell.length_a   1.000
_cell.length_b   1.000
_cell.length_c   1.000
_cell.angle_alpha   90.00
_cell.angle_beta   90.00
_cell.angle_gamma   90.00
#
_symmetry.space_group_name_H-M   'P 1'
#
loop_
_entity.id
_entity.type
_entity.pdbx_description
1 polymer ?
#
loop_
_entity_poly.entity_id
_entity_poly.type
_entity_poly.pdbx_seq_one_letter_code
_entity_poly.pdbx_strand_id
1 'polypeptide(L)'
;MPVVASLTSDGLTIQCLLFEHDWHTEYAVSHFFPADIVEGLTGRESRRPEAEALLLTVGVKLWAEDADAQTLRQTLATLGTKWVGVPILADQFLGANVAAAGARIYSPQRYIRLTTPTAGIIAAAETVYWRAHGRSVGDTVVFLGGDAGGWSSLVAGDPYCVVATPTADTLQLSGAPASTPIIVGASTGGVFGPAPVIVAAGSTLVAGDTYAPLVVGHITELPAIEPAAGALAICGLTLTEDSPWAFRIGINANPAPSEFPAALEPDWTTPPTQQPAHGLSFERIGHQREQTIAGQERALVWNCTAKFGLIDKTEVATLLGFFLNNRGSWGSFTAPLWFTPGTATSEAPHLTVVRFTERTLKLTYTSSQVAEAEVGFTQVPWEIVGVGGETPQQPARIFLYQVTYALPTPQIYRFTNCWRPLTRAGDGTYAPAPWEHEAIEGGLDLSNEKVTLHSFLFDGNPLDLFNPNVLEGRMLLRIFEVGGDPLAPDDAVQVWFGAIAAAPQTGRKYEAECLWLGGITDMEIPNVRIGPMCNTYLFSKPCGHLKATFAKAGTLSTSADTVVVVSTADAVAANTYGPGRLEVGTGLGYESRFITASTPVVGGQQFTLDRPLRQAAAGQAVTYSRTCGRELAKCKELDPTGWKARFRGHPNLSQVALSLPTQNSALAGKK
;
A
#
# COMPACT_ATOMS: atom_id res chain seq x y z
N MET A 1 30.12 9.09 20.31
CA MET A 1 29.21 7.94 20.46
C MET A 1 27.76 8.31 20.19
N PRO A 2 27.00 7.48 19.46
CA PRO A 2 25.55 7.63 19.38
C PRO A 2 24.90 7.37 20.74
N VAL A 3 24.06 8.30 21.19
CA VAL A 3 23.28 8.17 22.42
C VAL A 3 21.94 7.54 22.06
N VAL A 4 21.57 6.46 22.74
CA VAL A 4 20.24 5.86 22.58
C VAL A 4 19.32 6.37 23.67
N ALA A 5 18.27 7.07 23.24
CA ALA A 5 17.23 7.54 24.13
C ALA A 5 15.91 6.80 23.85
N SER A 6 15.30 6.22 24.87
CA SER A 6 13.93 5.71 24.77
C SER A 6 12.95 6.87 24.93
N LEU A 7 12.16 7.15 23.89
CA LEU A 7 11.13 8.18 23.91
C LEU A 7 9.76 7.51 23.73
N THR A 8 8.80 7.84 24.59
CA THR A 8 7.43 7.36 24.47
C THR A 8 6.52 8.51 24.06
N SER A 9 5.80 8.36 22.95
CA SER A 9 4.81 9.32 22.46
C SER A 9 3.67 8.57 21.80
N ASP A 10 2.43 8.97 22.08
CA ASP A 10 1.20 8.32 21.58
C ASP A 10 1.12 6.80 21.84
N GLY A 11 1.69 6.34 22.96
CA GLY A 11 1.75 4.92 23.31
C GLY A 11 2.81 4.11 22.56
N LEU A 12 3.57 4.74 21.65
CA LEU A 12 4.69 4.13 20.94
C LEU A 12 6.00 4.46 21.65
N THR A 13 6.80 3.42 21.96
CA THR A 13 8.16 3.59 22.48
C THR A 13 9.16 3.47 21.35
N ILE A 14 9.85 4.56 21.06
CA ILE A 14 10.83 4.70 19.99
C ILE A 14 12.23 4.76 20.62
N GLN A 15 13.15 3.94 20.10
CA GLN A 15 14.57 4.02 20.42
C GLN A 15 15.23 5.03 19.48
N CYS A 16 15.51 6.23 19.98
CA CYS A 16 16.12 7.28 19.18
C CYS A 16 17.63 7.13 19.17
N LEU A 17 18.21 6.95 17.98
CA LEU A 17 19.65 6.97 17.75
C LEU A 17 20.07 8.42 17.51
N LEU A 18 20.69 9.03 18.53
CA LEU A 18 21.15 10.41 18.47
C LEU A 18 22.64 10.47 18.22
N PHE A 19 23.05 11.09 17.13
CA PHE A 19 24.45 11.27 16.77
C PHE A 19 24.64 12.63 16.10
N GLU A 20 25.84 13.18 16.25
CA GLU A 20 26.27 14.34 15.47
C GLU A 20 26.48 13.91 14.02
N HIS A 21 25.91 14.66 13.08
CA HIS A 21 26.02 14.34 11.66
C HIS A 21 27.40 14.74 11.16
N ASP A 22 28.14 13.78 10.61
CA ASP A 22 29.39 14.05 9.91
C ASP A 22 29.10 14.40 8.44
N TRP A 23 29.07 15.71 8.14
CA TRP A 23 28.85 16.24 6.80
C TRP A 23 30.00 15.95 5.83
N HIS A 24 31.15 15.47 6.31
CA HIS A 24 32.23 14.99 5.44
C HIS A 24 31.94 13.60 4.87
N THR A 25 30.93 12.90 5.40
CA THR A 25 30.44 11.64 4.86
C THR A 25 29.15 11.80 4.09
N GLU A 26 28.97 10.92 3.11
CA GLU A 26 27.76 10.84 2.30
C GLU A 26 26.53 10.59 3.20
N TYR A 27 25.71 11.63 3.39
CA TYR A 27 24.40 11.53 4.03
C TYR A 27 23.33 11.44 2.94
N ALA A 28 22.75 10.24 2.76
CA ALA A 28 21.81 9.98 1.68
C ALA A 28 20.40 9.83 2.22
N VAL A 29 19.46 10.59 1.67
CA VAL A 29 18.02 10.41 1.91
C VAL A 29 17.38 10.02 0.59
N SER A 30 16.88 8.79 0.54
CA SER A 30 16.12 8.30 -0.61
C SER A 30 14.64 8.46 -0.32
N HIS A 31 13.93 9.04 -1.28
CA HIS A 31 12.49 9.25 -1.21
C HIS A 31 11.84 8.32 -2.21
N PHE A 32 11.04 7.37 -1.76
CA PHE A 32 10.49 6.36 -2.65
C PHE A 32 8.98 6.27 -2.50
N PHE A 33 8.31 6.01 -3.63
CA PHE A 33 6.94 5.56 -3.62
C PHE A 33 6.94 4.04 -3.49
N PRO A 34 6.58 3.47 -2.33
CA PRO A 34 6.45 2.01 -2.19
C PRO A 34 5.43 1.57 -3.22
N ALA A 35 5.82 0.62 -4.05
CA ALA A 35 4.95 0.20 -5.12
C ALA A 35 5.35 -1.18 -5.60
N ASP A 36 4.38 -2.09 -5.62
CA ASP A 36 4.57 -3.41 -6.20
C ASP A 36 4.94 -3.25 -7.67
N ILE A 37 6.11 -3.79 -8.05
CA ILE A 37 6.46 -4.02 -9.45
C ILE A 37 6.14 -5.47 -9.71
N VAL A 38 5.07 -5.69 -10.45
CA VAL A 38 4.84 -7.00 -11.05
C VAL A 38 5.08 -6.81 -12.53
N GLU A 39 6.13 -7.45 -13.03
CA GLU A 39 6.32 -7.63 -14.46
C GLU A 39 5.19 -8.57 -14.92
N GLY A 40 4.17 -7.99 -15.55
CA GLY A 40 3.05 -8.76 -16.07
C GLY A 40 3.49 -9.60 -17.26
N LEU A 41 2.78 -10.70 -17.53
CA LEU A 41 3.04 -11.63 -18.64
C LEU A 41 3.10 -10.95 -20.02
N THR A 42 2.59 -9.72 -20.14
CA THR A 42 2.64 -8.90 -21.37
C THR A 42 3.96 -8.14 -21.58
N GLY A 43 4.94 -8.31 -20.68
CA GLY A 43 6.18 -7.50 -20.67
C GLY A 43 5.93 -6.04 -20.26
N ARG A 44 4.79 -5.76 -19.61
CA ARG A 44 4.49 -4.47 -18.99
C ARG A 44 4.72 -4.55 -17.50
N GLU A 45 5.51 -3.62 -16.99
CA GLU A 45 5.59 -3.38 -15.55
C GLU A 45 4.28 -2.73 -15.08
N SER A 46 3.48 -3.48 -14.32
CA SER A 46 2.37 -2.93 -13.56
C SER A 46 2.97 -2.21 -12.35
N ARG A 47 2.75 -0.91 -12.27
CA ARG A 47 3.36 -0.02 -11.26
C ARG A 47 2.26 0.52 -10.36
N ARG A 48 2.09 0.02 -9.11
CA ARG A 48 1.01 0.50 -8.21
C ARG A 48 1.55 1.04 -6.88
N PRO A 49 1.16 2.26 -6.45
CA PRO A 49 1.48 2.73 -5.10
C PRO A 49 0.90 1.80 -4.05
N GLU A 50 1.73 1.31 -3.14
CA GLU A 50 1.28 0.75 -1.86
C GLU A 50 0.90 1.87 -0.87
N ALA A 51 1.40 3.09 -1.06
CA ALA A 51 1.09 4.23 -0.22
C ALA A 51 0.88 5.51 -1.05
N GLU A 52 -0.06 6.35 -0.61
CA GLU A 52 -0.23 7.71 -1.13
C GLU A 52 0.90 8.66 -0.70
N ALA A 53 1.60 8.32 0.39
CA ALA A 53 2.70 9.13 0.91
C ALA A 53 4.05 8.56 0.47
N LEU A 54 4.98 9.49 0.24
CA LEU A 54 6.40 9.23 0.03
C LEU A 54 6.99 8.60 1.30
N LEU A 55 7.67 7.47 1.16
CA LEU A 55 8.44 6.87 2.24
C LEU A 55 9.89 7.32 2.15
N LEU A 56 10.52 7.51 3.29
CA LEU A 56 11.93 7.89 3.38
C LEU A 56 12.80 6.69 3.75
N THR A 57 13.93 6.55 3.08
CA THR A 57 15.03 5.68 3.51
C THR A 57 16.24 6.56 3.80
N VAL A 58 16.71 6.51 5.04
CA VAL A 58 17.86 7.30 5.50
C VAL A 58 19.07 6.37 5.58
N GLY A 59 20.11 6.68 4.80
CA GLY A 59 21.41 6.05 4.88
C GLY A 59 22.41 6.92 5.61
N VAL A 60 22.99 6.43 6.71
CA VAL A 60 23.96 7.15 7.53
C VAL A 60 25.19 6.30 7.76
N LYS A 61 26.38 6.91 7.67
CA LYS A 61 27.64 6.31 8.10
C LYS A 61 27.99 6.83 9.49
N LEU A 62 28.14 5.92 10.45
CA LEU A 62 28.56 6.23 11.81
C LEU A 62 30.02 5.81 11.98
N TRP A 63 30.83 6.70 12.54
CA TRP A 63 32.20 6.41 12.94
C TRP A 63 32.25 6.11 14.43
N ALA A 64 32.95 5.04 14.79
CA ALA A 64 33.18 4.66 16.17
C ALA A 64 34.64 4.24 16.35
N GLU A 65 35.25 4.61 17.47
CA GLU A 65 36.54 4.06 17.87
C GLU A 65 36.39 2.57 18.30
N ASP A 66 37.47 1.79 18.37
CA ASP A 66 37.40 0.33 18.63
C ASP A 66 36.53 -0.07 19.85
N ALA A 67 36.70 0.60 20.98
CA ALA A 67 35.90 0.34 22.19
C ALA A 67 34.43 0.76 22.00
N ASP A 68 34.21 1.82 21.23
CA ASP A 68 32.91 2.36 20.91
C ASP A 68 32.16 1.50 19.89
N ALA A 69 32.89 0.86 18.96
CA ALA A 69 32.35 0.00 17.93
C ALA A 69 31.72 -1.27 18.53
N GLN A 70 32.31 -1.83 19.58
CA GLN A 70 31.72 -2.95 20.31
C GLN A 70 30.42 -2.56 21.00
N THR A 71 30.41 -1.41 21.67
CA THR A 71 29.21 -0.89 22.33
C THR A 71 28.12 -0.57 21.32
N LEU A 72 28.46 0.08 20.19
CA LEU A 72 27.54 0.33 19.08
C LEU A 72 26.94 -0.97 18.54
N ARG A 73 27.77 -2.01 18.35
CA ARG A 73 27.30 -3.33 17.92
C ARG A 73 26.29 -3.93 18.90
N GLN A 74 26.59 -3.89 20.19
CA GLN A 74 25.69 -4.39 21.23
C GLN A 74 24.39 -3.59 21.26
N THR A 75 24.47 -2.27 21.19
CA THR A 75 23.32 -1.38 21.10
C THR A 75 22.43 -1.73 19.91
N LEU A 76 22.98 -1.82 18.70
CA LEU A 76 22.23 -2.16 17.48
C LEU A 76 21.60 -3.56 17.58
N ALA A 77 22.31 -4.53 18.16
CA ALA A 77 21.75 -5.86 18.42
C ALA A 77 20.56 -5.83 19.40
N THR A 78 20.57 -4.93 20.39
CA THR A 78 19.45 -4.77 21.34
C THR A 78 18.25 -4.01 20.77
N LEU A 79 18.43 -3.29 19.65
CA LEU A 79 17.32 -2.62 18.95
C LEU A 79 16.42 -3.66 18.30
N GLY A 80 16.98 -4.67 17.62
CA GLY A 80 16.21 -5.77 17.02
C GLY A 80 15.02 -5.27 16.19
N THR A 81 13.82 -5.75 16.50
CA THR A 81 12.56 -5.36 15.83
C THR A 81 11.87 -4.15 16.47
N LYS A 82 12.53 -3.42 17.37
CA LYS A 82 11.95 -2.22 17.99
C LYS A 82 11.83 -1.10 16.97
N TRP A 83 10.96 -0.13 17.27
CA TRP A 83 10.89 1.13 16.55
C TRP A 83 12.15 1.94 16.81
N VAL A 84 12.81 2.33 15.73
CA VAL A 84 14.02 3.14 15.78
C VAL A 84 13.72 4.50 15.17
N GLY A 85 14.09 5.55 15.89
CA GLY A 85 14.00 6.93 15.44
C GLY A 85 15.37 7.46 15.07
N VAL A 86 15.54 7.99 13.86
CA VAL A 86 16.78 8.66 13.45
C VAL A 86 16.42 10.10 13.06
N PRO A 87 17.05 11.12 13.69
CA PRO A 87 16.84 12.50 13.27
C PRO A 87 17.36 12.68 11.84
N ILE A 88 16.56 13.31 10.98
CA ILE A 88 17.02 13.76 9.67
C ILE A 88 17.33 15.24 9.72
N LEU A 89 18.41 15.65 9.03
CA LEU A 89 18.81 17.04 8.74
C LEU A 89 18.30 18.08 9.73
N ALA A 90 19.12 18.43 10.70
CA ALA A 90 18.74 19.39 11.72
C ALA A 90 18.46 20.77 11.12
N ASP A 91 17.24 21.28 11.31
CA ASP A 91 16.89 22.66 11.02
C ASP A 91 17.33 23.53 12.21
N GLN A 92 18.26 24.46 11.97
CA GLN A 92 18.57 25.49 12.96
C GLN A 92 17.45 26.55 12.95
N PHE A 93 16.77 26.70 14.08
CA PHE A 93 15.76 27.75 14.26
C PHE A 93 16.41 29.05 14.70
N LEU A 94 16.62 29.95 13.74
CA LEU A 94 17.16 31.28 14.01
C LEU A 94 16.11 32.28 14.53
N GLY A 95 14.84 31.89 14.73
CA GLY A 95 13.79 32.80 15.23
C GLY A 95 12.59 32.11 15.90
N ALA A 96 11.89 32.85 16.76
CA ALA A 96 10.78 32.37 17.61
C ALA A 96 9.46 32.08 16.88
N ASN A 97 9.40 32.26 15.55
CA ASN A 97 8.16 32.13 14.79
C ASN A 97 8.18 30.91 13.88
N VAL A 98 7.30 29.95 14.20
CA VAL A 98 7.00 28.77 13.38
C VAL A 98 6.50 29.17 11.98
N ALA A 99 5.94 30.37 11.81
CA ALA A 99 5.50 30.87 10.49
C ALA A 99 6.66 31.15 9.50
N ALA A 100 7.89 31.35 9.98
CA ALA A 100 9.09 31.39 9.12
C ALA A 100 9.52 29.99 8.61
N ALA A 101 8.73 28.94 8.90
CA ALA A 101 8.91 27.57 8.42
C ALA A 101 8.82 27.39 6.90
N GLY A 102 8.51 28.44 6.12
CA GLY A 102 8.49 28.37 4.66
C GLY A 102 9.81 27.91 4.02
N ALA A 103 10.93 27.96 4.76
CA ALA A 103 12.25 27.50 4.32
C ALA A 103 12.57 26.03 4.71
N ARG A 104 11.63 25.27 5.29
CA ARG A 104 11.86 23.86 5.64
C ARG A 104 11.67 22.96 4.43
N ILE A 105 12.46 21.90 4.36
CA ILE A 105 12.29 20.84 3.36
C ILE A 105 11.15 19.90 3.77
N TYR A 106 11.07 19.56 5.06
CA TYR A 106 10.11 18.58 5.59
C TYR A 106 9.06 19.23 6.49
N SER A 107 7.84 18.68 6.43
CA SER A 107 6.71 18.98 7.33
C SER A 107 6.38 17.73 8.17
N PRO A 108 7.24 17.34 9.13
CA PRO A 108 6.95 16.22 10.00
C PRO A 108 5.83 16.53 11.01
N GLN A 109 5.10 15.48 11.40
CA GLN A 109 4.14 15.56 12.50
C GLN A 109 4.82 15.66 13.88
N ARG A 110 6.09 15.26 13.98
CA ARG A 110 6.88 15.23 15.23
C ARG A 110 8.30 15.72 14.98
N TYR A 111 8.79 16.54 15.89
CA TYR A 111 10.17 17.01 15.93
C TYR A 111 10.89 16.43 17.13
N ILE A 112 12.19 16.21 17.02
CA ILE A 112 13.06 16.01 18.17
C ILE A 112 13.83 17.30 18.43
N ARG A 113 13.75 17.81 19.66
CA ARG A 113 14.59 18.92 20.11
C ARG A 113 15.98 18.37 20.41
N LEU A 114 16.95 18.77 19.61
CA LEU A 114 18.37 18.54 19.83
C LEU A 114 18.88 19.73 20.63
N THR A 115 18.92 19.61 21.95
CA THR A 115 19.44 20.70 22.78
C THR A 115 20.92 20.89 22.45
N THR A 116 21.28 22.06 21.94
CA THR A 116 22.69 22.43 21.80
C THR A 116 23.30 22.41 23.20
N PRO A 117 24.41 21.68 23.44
CA PRO A 117 25.10 21.80 24.71
C PRO A 117 25.41 23.28 24.92
N THR A 118 24.92 23.86 26.02
CA THR A 118 25.07 25.28 26.31
C THR A 118 26.53 25.65 26.18
N ALA A 119 26.87 26.61 25.30
CA ALA A 119 28.23 27.03 24.97
C ALA A 119 29.02 27.70 26.14
N GLY A 120 28.64 27.42 27.39
CA GLY A 120 29.20 27.99 28.62
C GLY A 120 29.76 26.98 29.62
N ILE A 121 29.87 25.69 29.28
CA ILE A 121 30.57 24.71 30.12
C ILE A 121 31.72 24.10 29.32
N ILE A 122 32.74 24.91 29.05
CA ILE A 122 34.10 24.39 28.94
C ILE A 122 34.55 24.19 30.39
N ALA A 123 34.24 23.02 30.96
CA ALA A 123 35.00 22.58 32.12
C ALA A 123 36.42 22.35 31.61
N ALA A 124 37.32 23.24 32.02
CA ALA A 124 38.75 23.07 31.84
C ALA A 124 39.16 21.74 32.50
N ALA A 125 39.34 20.71 31.67
CA ALA A 125 40.30 19.67 31.89
C ALA A 125 41.02 19.49 30.55
N GLU A 126 42.26 19.98 30.51
CA GLU A 126 43.26 19.67 29.48
C GLU A 126 43.14 18.19 29.09
N THR A 127 42.87 17.85 27.84
CA THR A 127 43.92 17.57 26.86
C THR A 127 43.32 17.69 25.46
N VAL A 128 43.62 18.79 24.78
CA VAL A 128 43.31 18.98 23.36
C VAL A 128 44.46 18.39 22.55
N TYR A 129 44.26 17.25 21.90
CA TYR A 129 45.10 16.84 20.77
C TYR A 129 44.53 17.46 19.49
N TRP A 130 44.93 18.69 19.17
CA TRP A 130 44.99 19.10 17.76
C TRP A 130 46.23 18.45 17.16
N ARG A 131 46.08 17.30 16.49
CA ARG A 131 47.08 16.84 15.52
C ARG A 131 46.62 17.25 14.13
N ALA A 132 46.87 18.50 13.80
CA ALA A 132 46.92 18.93 12.41
C ALA A 132 47.99 18.11 11.69
N HIS A 133 47.64 17.55 10.53
CA HIS A 133 48.64 17.05 9.59
C HIS A 133 49.52 18.22 9.14
N GLY A 134 50.68 18.38 9.76
CA GLY A 134 51.66 19.41 9.44
C GLY A 134 53.05 19.02 9.96
N ARG A 135 54.04 19.04 9.06
CA ARG A 135 55.47 18.83 9.34
C ARG A 135 55.93 19.55 10.61
N SER A 136 56.71 18.84 11.41
CA SER A 136 57.44 19.38 12.56
C SER A 136 58.44 20.47 12.15
N VAL A 137 58.32 21.66 12.74
CA VAL A 137 59.42 22.61 12.92
C VAL A 137 59.31 23.23 14.32
N GLY A 138 60.33 22.97 15.15
CA GLY A 138 60.86 23.76 16.28
C GLY A 138 59.96 24.56 17.22
N ASP A 139 59.96 24.12 18.49
CA ASP A 139 60.24 24.88 19.72
C ASP A 139 59.43 26.13 20.15
N THR A 140 58.95 26.02 21.40
CA THR A 140 58.66 27.06 22.42
C THR A 140 57.32 27.79 22.34
N VAL A 141 56.41 27.48 23.27
CA VAL A 141 55.29 28.36 23.65
C VAL A 141 55.58 28.99 25.01
N VAL A 142 55.70 30.32 25.01
CA VAL A 142 55.78 31.20 26.19
C VAL A 142 54.34 31.55 26.62
N PHE A 143 53.99 31.35 27.89
CA PHE A 143 52.77 31.92 28.46
C PHE A 143 53.05 33.32 28.99
N LEU A 144 52.40 34.33 28.42
CA LEU A 144 52.27 35.67 29.02
C LEU A 144 50.88 35.75 29.67
N GLY A 145 50.87 35.91 31.00
CA GLY A 145 49.70 36.36 31.74
C GLY A 145 49.53 37.87 31.66
N GLY A 146 48.30 38.36 31.85
CA GLY A 146 48.04 39.79 32.00
C GLY A 146 46.57 40.19 31.90
N ASP A 147 45.98 40.40 33.07
CA ASP A 147 45.16 41.56 33.48
C ASP A 147 43.62 41.65 33.28
N ALA A 148 43.00 41.66 34.48
CA ALA A 148 42.17 42.72 35.06
C ALA A 148 40.70 42.87 34.63
N GLY A 149 39.79 42.50 35.55
CA GLY A 149 38.41 43.01 35.54
C GLY A 149 37.43 42.33 36.51
N GLY A 150 37.51 42.66 37.81
CA GLY A 150 36.34 42.71 38.71
C GLY A 150 35.90 41.42 39.42
N TRP A 151 36.32 41.25 40.68
CA TRP A 151 35.63 40.40 41.65
C TRP A 151 35.03 41.28 42.75
N SER A 152 33.71 41.39 42.77
CA SER A 152 32.96 41.92 43.90
C SER A 152 32.77 40.83 44.96
N SER A 153 33.26 41.14 46.17
CA SER A 153 33.01 40.54 47.48
C SER A 153 32.02 39.36 47.58
N LEU A 154 32.53 38.20 47.98
CA LEU A 154 31.78 37.22 48.77
C LEU A 154 32.16 37.39 50.24
N VAL A 155 31.16 37.73 51.05
CA VAL A 155 31.23 37.92 52.50
C VAL A 155 31.42 36.56 53.16
N ALA A 156 32.38 36.46 54.07
CA ALA A 156 32.66 35.27 54.86
C ALA A 156 31.55 35.02 55.91
N GLY A 157 30.93 33.84 55.85
CA GLY A 157 29.93 33.43 56.83
C GLY A 157 29.07 32.23 56.45
N ASP A 158 29.67 31.12 56.01
CA ASP A 158 28.98 29.83 55.86
C ASP A 158 29.89 28.67 56.35
N PRO A 159 29.38 27.70 57.15
CA PRO A 159 30.20 26.66 57.79
C PRO A 159 30.52 25.45 56.90
N TYR A 160 30.41 25.56 55.56
CA TYR A 160 30.71 24.46 54.63
C TYR A 160 31.67 24.90 53.54
N CYS A 161 32.92 25.20 53.91
CA CYS A 161 34.00 25.33 52.96
C CYS A 161 35.21 24.53 53.45
N VAL A 162 35.36 23.30 52.95
CA VAL A 162 36.60 22.53 53.10
C VAL A 162 37.47 22.88 51.90
N VAL A 163 38.55 23.63 52.14
CA VAL A 163 39.61 23.86 51.16
C VAL A 163 40.54 22.66 51.22
N ALA A 164 40.59 21.86 50.15
CA ALA A 164 41.58 20.79 50.00
C ALA A 164 42.68 21.24 49.04
N THR A 165 43.89 21.40 49.55
CA THR A 165 45.11 21.54 48.73
C THR A 165 45.62 20.15 48.33
N PRO A 166 46.02 19.92 47.07
CA PRO A 166 46.49 18.62 46.63
C PRO A 166 47.95 18.41 47.05
N THR A 167 48.19 17.35 47.81
CA THR A 167 49.50 16.67 47.81
C THR A 167 49.27 15.19 47.52
N ALA A 168 50.21 14.63 46.76
CA ALA A 168 50.15 13.26 46.28
C ALA A 168 50.01 12.26 47.44
N ASP A 169 49.09 11.32 47.21
CA ASP A 169 48.81 10.12 47.99
C ASP A 169 48.18 10.30 49.39
N THR A 170 46.93 9.81 49.48
CA THR A 170 46.01 9.67 50.63
C THR A 170 45.27 10.91 51.16
N LEU A 171 43.94 10.85 51.05
CA LEU A 171 42.98 11.78 51.66
C LEU A 171 42.39 11.10 52.91
N GLN A 172 42.85 11.47 54.11
CA GLN A 172 42.22 11.05 55.37
C GLN A 172 41.21 12.11 55.83
N LEU A 173 39.93 11.72 55.93
CA LEU A 173 38.89 12.49 56.59
C LEU A 173 38.76 12.01 58.03
N SER A 174 39.15 12.84 59.01
CA SER A 174 38.82 12.63 60.42
C SER A 174 37.66 13.56 60.81
N GLY A 175 36.58 13.00 61.36
CA GLY A 175 35.55 13.79 62.05
C GLY A 175 34.07 13.60 61.67
N ALA A 176 33.64 12.51 61.02
CA ALA A 176 32.21 12.24 60.81
C ALA A 176 31.66 11.18 61.79
N PRO A 177 30.52 11.41 62.48
CA PRO A 177 29.89 10.39 63.31
C PRO A 177 29.37 9.21 62.47
N ALA A 178 29.59 7.99 62.96
CA ALA A 178 29.22 6.75 62.31
C ALA A 178 27.68 6.57 62.28
N SER A 179 27.02 6.89 61.17
CA SER A 179 25.70 6.31 60.80
C SER A 179 25.13 6.72 59.42
N THR A 180 25.90 7.31 58.50
CA THR A 180 25.36 7.62 57.15
C THR A 180 26.20 6.92 56.07
N PRO A 181 25.63 6.04 55.23
CA PRO A 181 26.37 5.46 54.11
C PRO A 181 26.56 6.53 53.03
N ILE A 182 27.81 6.94 52.82
CA ILE A 182 28.19 7.80 51.69
C ILE A 182 28.42 6.88 50.48
N ILE A 183 27.50 6.91 49.52
CA ILE A 183 27.71 6.31 48.20
C ILE A 183 28.56 7.29 47.40
N VAL A 184 29.85 7.01 47.26
CA VAL A 184 30.69 7.68 46.27
C VAL A 184 30.49 6.95 44.94
N GLY A 185 29.49 7.36 44.18
CA GLY A 185 29.39 7.01 42.77
C GLY A 185 30.42 7.82 42.00
N ALA A 186 31.43 7.17 41.44
CA ALA A 186 32.31 7.78 40.45
C ALA A 186 31.47 8.09 39.20
N SER A 187 30.98 9.31 39.06
CA SER A 187 30.41 9.78 37.81
C SER A 187 31.55 10.03 36.83
N THR A 188 31.74 9.13 35.87
CA THR A 188 32.48 9.43 34.65
C THR A 188 31.78 10.58 33.94
N GLY A 189 32.47 11.72 33.85
CA GLY A 189 31.93 13.02 33.48
C GLY A 189 31.47 13.13 32.03
N GLY A 190 30.22 12.78 31.77
CA GLY A 190 29.46 13.31 30.64
C GLY A 190 28.36 14.21 31.18
N VAL A 191 28.53 15.53 31.10
CA VAL A 191 27.43 16.47 31.35
C VAL A 191 26.48 16.35 30.16
N PHE A 192 25.57 15.39 30.22
CA PHE A 192 24.50 15.28 29.24
C PHE A 192 23.60 16.51 29.40
N GLY A 193 23.38 17.24 28.31
CA GLY A 193 22.31 18.23 28.24
C GLY A 193 20.95 17.62 28.61
N PRO A 194 19.89 18.43 28.77
CA PRO A 194 18.57 17.90 29.07
C PRO A 194 18.18 16.84 28.03
N ALA A 195 17.49 15.81 28.50
CA ALA A 195 17.08 14.68 27.67
C ALA A 195 16.35 15.15 26.41
N PRO A 196 16.58 14.51 25.25
CA PRO A 196 15.86 14.82 24.02
C PRO A 196 14.34 14.76 24.26
N VAL A 197 13.61 15.73 23.70
CA VAL A 197 12.15 15.80 23.85
C VAL A 197 11.50 15.73 22.47
N ILE A 198 10.49 14.84 22.33
CA ILE A 198 9.62 14.83 21.16
C ILE A 198 8.59 15.95 21.30
N VAL A 199 8.53 16.81 20.29
CA VAL A 199 7.64 17.95 20.23
C VAL A 199 6.64 17.73 19.08
N ALA A 200 5.35 17.92 19.37
CA ALA A 200 4.28 17.82 18.36
C ALA A 200 4.38 18.92 17.29
N ALA A 201 3.92 18.63 16.08
CA ALA A 201 3.64 19.65 15.08
C ALA A 201 2.65 20.67 15.64
N GLY A 202 2.97 21.96 15.50
CA GLY A 202 2.16 23.08 16.02
C GLY A 202 2.56 23.58 17.41
N SER A 203 3.45 22.90 18.13
CA SER A 203 4.00 23.45 19.37
C SER A 203 4.86 24.69 19.11
N THR A 204 4.86 25.63 20.06
CA THR A 204 5.79 26.77 20.05
C THR A 204 7.21 26.26 20.20
N LEU A 205 8.03 26.44 19.16
CA LEU A 205 9.44 26.10 19.18
C LEU A 205 10.22 27.22 19.88
N VAL A 206 11.24 26.84 20.63
CA VAL A 206 12.10 27.77 21.37
C VAL A 206 13.18 28.28 20.43
N ALA A 207 13.33 29.61 20.34
CA ALA A 207 14.34 30.22 19.49
C ALA A 207 15.75 29.85 19.96
N GLY A 208 16.64 29.53 19.02
CA GLY A 208 18.02 29.14 19.31
C GLY A 208 18.21 27.64 19.59
N ASP A 209 17.14 26.86 19.72
CA ASP A 209 17.25 25.41 19.75
C ASP A 209 17.32 24.81 18.34
N THR A 210 17.95 23.64 18.27
CA THR A 210 18.01 22.85 17.04
C THR A 210 16.89 21.81 17.07
N TYR A 211 16.13 21.72 15.98
CA TYR A 211 15.08 20.71 15.83
C TYR A 211 15.33 19.89 14.57
N ALA A 212 15.12 18.58 14.67
CA ALA A 212 15.20 17.69 13.52
C ALA A 212 13.86 16.95 13.35
N PRO A 213 13.35 16.79 12.12
CA PRO A 213 12.36 15.75 11.85
C PRO A 213 12.90 14.39 12.27
N LEU A 214 12.04 13.51 12.80
CA LEU A 214 12.43 12.18 13.25
C LEU A 214 11.86 11.13 12.30
N VAL A 215 12.72 10.46 11.53
CA VAL A 215 12.30 9.29 10.74
C VAL A 215 12.16 8.12 11.69
N VAL A 216 10.96 7.54 11.73
CA VAL A 216 10.65 6.38 12.57
C VAL A 216 10.46 5.17 11.67
N GLY A 217 11.15 4.08 11.98
CA GLY A 217 11.07 2.87 11.18
C GLY A 217 11.75 1.69 11.84
N HIS A 218 12.13 0.74 11.01
CA HIS A 218 12.85 -0.45 11.43
C HIS A 218 14.18 -0.58 10.71
N ILE A 219 15.17 -1.09 11.44
CA ILE A 219 16.44 -1.51 10.87
C ILE A 219 16.17 -2.87 10.22
N THR A 220 16.12 -2.92 8.89
CA THR A 220 15.79 -4.15 8.15
C THR A 220 16.89 -5.19 8.25
N GLU A 221 18.14 -4.74 8.24
CA GLU A 221 19.33 -5.59 8.31
C GLU A 221 20.29 -5.06 9.36
N LEU A 222 20.86 -5.95 10.17
CA LEU A 222 21.86 -5.57 11.15
C LEU A 222 23.06 -4.96 10.40
N PRO A 223 23.39 -3.68 10.63
CA PRO A 223 24.38 -3.01 9.82
C PRO A 223 25.76 -3.64 10.03
N ALA A 224 26.50 -3.82 8.93
CA ALA A 224 27.88 -4.25 8.99
C ALA A 224 28.72 -3.16 9.67
N ILE A 225 29.64 -3.59 10.54
CA ILE A 225 30.64 -2.72 11.14
C ILE A 225 31.98 -3.16 10.57
N GLU A 226 32.51 -2.33 9.68
CA GLU A 226 33.75 -2.59 8.96
C GLU A 226 34.90 -1.84 9.63
N PRO A 227 36.08 -2.47 9.80
CA PRO A 227 37.26 -1.77 10.27
C PRO A 227 37.70 -0.75 9.21
N ALA A 228 37.96 0.48 9.65
CA ALA A 228 38.57 1.54 8.86
C ALA A 228 40.06 1.69 9.21
N ALA A 229 40.78 2.59 8.53
CA ALA A 229 42.19 2.83 8.84
C ALA A 229 42.37 3.36 10.28
N GLY A 230 43.25 2.72 11.06
CA GLY A 230 43.49 3.07 12.46
C GLY A 230 42.60 2.29 13.43
N ALA A 231 42.27 2.90 14.58
CA ALA A 231 41.37 2.36 15.60
C ALA A 231 39.91 2.78 15.35
N LEU A 232 39.52 2.95 14.08
CA LEU A 232 38.22 3.42 13.66
C LEU A 232 37.44 2.28 13.00
N ALA A 233 36.14 2.25 13.23
CA ALA A 233 35.20 1.39 12.53
C ALA A 233 34.09 2.24 11.91
N ILE A 234 33.63 1.83 10.73
CA ILE A 234 32.52 2.45 10.00
C ILE A 234 31.32 1.52 10.09
N CYS A 235 30.18 2.06 10.50
CA CYS A 235 28.89 1.36 10.52
C CYS A 235 27.94 2.05 9.54
N GLY A 236 27.56 1.35 8.48
CA GLY A 236 26.55 1.83 7.53
C GLY A 236 25.15 1.45 7.99
N LEU A 237 24.37 2.41 8.48
CA LEU A 237 23.00 2.21 8.92
C LEU A 237 22.02 2.65 7.82
N THR A 238 21.09 1.77 7.46
CA THR A 238 19.94 2.13 6.62
C THR A 238 18.67 1.96 7.43
N LEU A 239 17.89 3.05 7.56
CA LEU A 239 16.58 3.03 8.19
C LEU A 239 15.52 3.30 7.14
N THR A 240 14.61 2.35 6.93
CA THR A 240 13.44 2.56 6.08
C THR A 240 12.26 2.98 6.94
N GLU A 241 11.61 4.07 6.56
CA GLU A 241 10.42 4.56 7.24
C GLU A 241 9.30 3.51 7.19
N ASP A 242 8.81 3.15 8.36
CA ASP A 242 7.61 2.32 8.56
C ASP A 242 6.69 3.00 9.60
N SER A 243 6.79 4.32 9.70
CA SER A 243 6.23 5.07 10.81
C SER A 243 4.69 4.97 10.86
N PRO A 244 4.08 4.84 12.05
CA PRO A 244 2.65 5.09 12.21
C PRO A 244 2.31 6.49 11.70
N TRP A 245 1.08 6.68 11.23
CA TRP A 245 0.66 7.93 10.58
C TRP A 245 1.02 9.21 11.36
N ALA A 246 0.96 9.17 12.70
CA ALA A 246 1.31 10.29 13.59
C ALA A 246 2.80 10.70 13.59
N PHE A 247 3.68 9.89 12.98
CA PHE A 247 5.12 10.12 12.88
C PHE A 247 5.59 10.30 11.44
N ARG A 248 4.68 10.27 10.46
CA ARG A 248 5.05 10.43 9.05
C ARG A 248 5.65 11.79 8.77
N ILE A 249 6.62 11.79 7.86
CA ILE A 249 7.28 13.00 7.40
C ILE A 249 6.68 13.43 6.06
N GLY A 250 5.94 14.55 6.07
CA GLY A 250 5.51 15.20 4.84
C GLY A 250 6.65 16.01 4.21
N ILE A 251 6.50 16.37 2.93
CA ILE A 251 7.35 17.34 2.26
C ILE A 251 6.70 18.72 2.39
N ASN A 252 7.45 19.70 2.87
CA ASN A 252 6.99 21.09 2.96
C ASN A 252 7.24 21.80 1.63
N ALA A 253 6.60 21.32 0.57
CA ALA A 253 6.73 21.91 -0.74
C ALA A 253 5.39 22.48 -1.21
N ASN A 254 5.47 23.62 -1.90
CA ASN A 254 4.34 24.13 -2.64
C ASN A 254 3.98 23.13 -3.74
N PRO A 255 2.69 23.00 -4.09
CA PRO A 255 2.29 22.20 -5.24
C PRO A 255 3.03 22.74 -6.47
N ALA A 256 3.88 21.89 -7.05
CA ALA A 256 4.71 22.28 -8.16
C ALA A 256 3.86 22.35 -9.45
N PRO A 257 4.24 23.19 -10.43
CA PRO A 257 3.56 23.25 -11.72
C PRO A 257 3.67 21.92 -12.48
N SER A 258 2.89 21.76 -13.54
CA SER A 258 2.96 20.61 -14.47
C SER A 258 4.20 20.61 -15.37
N GLU A 259 5.06 21.60 -15.23
CA GLU A 259 6.32 21.78 -15.96
C GLU A 259 7.48 21.63 -15.01
N PHE A 260 8.58 21.03 -15.49
CA PHE A 260 9.79 20.89 -14.70
C PHE A 260 10.27 22.27 -14.20
N PRO A 261 10.59 22.45 -12.91
CA PRO A 261 10.87 23.77 -12.36
C PRO A 261 12.08 24.41 -13.04
N ALA A 262 11.88 25.55 -13.71
CA ALA A 262 12.94 26.25 -14.45
C ALA A 262 14.10 26.75 -13.58
N ALA A 263 13.88 26.88 -12.26
CA ALA A 263 14.93 27.23 -11.31
C ALA A 263 15.92 26.07 -11.04
N LEU A 264 15.55 24.83 -11.37
CA LEU A 264 16.41 23.66 -11.19
C LEU A 264 17.21 23.44 -12.46
N GLU A 265 18.44 23.96 -12.47
CA GLU A 265 19.38 23.74 -13.57
C GLU A 265 20.18 22.45 -13.36
N PRO A 266 20.31 21.58 -14.38
CA PRO A 266 21.17 20.41 -14.26
C PRO A 266 22.64 20.82 -14.28
N ASP A 267 23.47 20.01 -13.63
CA ASP A 267 24.92 20.15 -13.62
C ASP A 267 25.51 19.74 -14.98
N TRP A 268 25.86 20.76 -15.78
CA TRP A 268 26.45 20.63 -17.10
C TRP A 268 27.87 20.04 -17.11
N THR A 269 28.55 19.95 -15.96
CA THR A 269 29.90 19.38 -15.91
C THR A 269 29.91 17.88 -16.18
N THR A 270 28.79 17.20 -15.91
CA THR A 270 28.54 15.82 -16.31
C THR A 270 27.49 15.80 -17.41
N PRO A 271 27.86 15.53 -18.68
CA PRO A 271 26.88 15.53 -19.76
C PRO A 271 25.78 14.49 -19.47
N PRO A 272 24.50 14.82 -19.68
CA PRO A 272 23.41 13.88 -19.46
C PRO A 272 23.64 12.60 -20.28
N THR A 273 23.47 11.44 -19.64
CA THR A 273 23.53 10.17 -20.37
C THR A 273 22.22 9.99 -21.11
N GLN A 274 22.32 9.63 -22.39
CA GLN A 274 21.18 9.39 -23.25
C GLN A 274 21.23 7.95 -23.73
N GLN A 275 20.20 7.19 -23.41
CA GLN A 275 20.08 5.80 -23.84
C GLN A 275 18.70 5.58 -24.46
N PRO A 276 18.62 4.98 -25.66
CA PRO A 276 17.33 4.49 -26.15
C PRO A 276 16.84 3.39 -25.20
N ALA A 277 15.66 3.57 -24.59
CA ALA A 277 15.12 2.64 -23.60
C ALA A 277 14.77 1.27 -24.20
N HIS A 278 14.47 1.25 -25.50
CA HIS A 278 14.23 0.04 -26.27
C HIS A 278 15.31 -0.07 -27.34
N GLY A 279 16.22 -1.01 -27.13
CA GLY A 279 17.43 -1.24 -27.92
C GLY A 279 17.19 -1.36 -29.42
N LEU A 280 17.32 -0.23 -30.11
CA LEU A 280 17.80 -0.21 -31.49
C LEU A 280 19.29 0.08 -31.44
N SER A 281 20.11 -0.91 -31.08
CA SER A 281 21.47 -0.92 -31.60
C SER A 281 21.36 -1.20 -33.10
N PHE A 282 21.91 -0.34 -33.94
CA PHE A 282 21.82 -0.39 -35.41
C PHE A 282 22.64 -1.56 -36.03
N GLU A 283 22.68 -2.74 -35.41
CA GLU A 283 23.58 -3.80 -35.86
C GLU A 283 23.06 -4.57 -37.09
N ARG A 284 21.75 -4.58 -37.39
CA ARG A 284 21.22 -5.26 -38.60
C ARG A 284 19.96 -4.61 -39.21
N ILE A 285 20.13 -4.05 -40.42
CA ILE A 285 19.11 -3.42 -41.28
C ILE A 285 17.96 -4.36 -41.71
N GLY A 286 18.11 -5.68 -41.55
CA GLY A 286 17.15 -6.67 -42.07
C GLY A 286 15.88 -6.88 -41.23
N HIS A 287 16.00 -6.87 -39.90
CA HIS A 287 14.89 -7.26 -39.02
C HIS A 287 13.83 -6.15 -38.85
N GLN A 288 14.23 -4.89 -39.06
CA GLN A 288 13.31 -3.75 -39.05
C GLN A 288 12.26 -3.85 -40.16
N ARG A 289 12.62 -4.31 -41.37
CA ARG A 289 11.64 -4.46 -42.46
C ARG A 289 10.52 -5.46 -42.15
N GLU A 290 10.80 -6.50 -41.36
CA GLU A 290 9.80 -7.48 -40.94
C GLU A 290 8.86 -6.90 -39.87
N GLN A 291 9.36 -6.05 -38.97
CA GLN A 291 8.54 -5.37 -37.95
C GLN A 291 7.74 -4.17 -38.50
N THR A 292 8.27 -3.47 -39.51
CA THR A 292 7.55 -2.38 -40.22
C THR A 292 6.28 -2.88 -40.90
N ILE A 293 6.27 -4.12 -41.42
CA ILE A 293 5.08 -4.72 -42.06
C ILE A 293 3.98 -5.05 -41.04
N ALA A 294 4.32 -5.22 -39.75
CA ALA A 294 3.39 -5.61 -38.69
C ALA A 294 2.75 -4.42 -37.93
N GLY A 295 2.97 -3.17 -38.35
CA GLY A 295 2.40 -1.98 -37.68
C GLY A 295 2.95 -1.75 -36.27
N GLN A 296 4.14 -2.29 -35.96
CA GLN A 296 4.79 -2.17 -34.64
C GLN A 296 5.91 -1.11 -34.63
N GLU A 297 5.77 -0.01 -35.38
CA GLU A 297 6.69 1.12 -35.26
C GLU A 297 6.48 1.79 -33.90
N ARG A 298 7.25 1.36 -32.89
CA ARG A 298 7.27 1.99 -31.58
C ARG A 298 7.97 3.34 -31.73
N ALA A 299 7.31 4.42 -31.29
CA ALA A 299 7.97 5.70 -31.11
C ALA A 299 9.23 5.51 -30.24
N LEU A 300 10.36 6.09 -30.67
CA LEU A 300 11.61 6.01 -29.93
C LEU A 300 11.43 6.61 -28.54
N VAL A 301 11.67 5.78 -27.52
CA VAL A 301 11.69 6.23 -26.12
C VAL A 301 13.13 6.53 -25.75
N TRP A 302 13.37 7.78 -25.35
CA TRP A 302 14.68 8.23 -24.86
C TRP A 302 14.68 8.28 -23.34
N ASN A 303 15.66 7.63 -22.73
CA ASN A 303 16.00 7.84 -21.32
C ASN A 303 17.12 8.88 -21.24
N CYS A 304 16.95 9.86 -20.37
CA CYS A 304 17.94 10.87 -20.04
C CYS A 304 18.18 10.86 -18.54
N THR A 305 19.43 10.78 -18.09
CA THR A 305 19.76 10.97 -16.67
C THR A 305 20.60 12.22 -16.52
N ALA A 306 20.17 13.12 -15.63
CA ALA A 306 20.85 14.37 -15.33
C ALA A 306 21.12 14.50 -13.83
N LYS A 307 22.26 15.11 -13.50
CA LYS A 307 22.61 15.48 -12.12
C LYS A 307 22.16 16.89 -11.84
N PHE A 308 21.74 17.17 -10.61
CA PHE A 308 21.30 18.48 -10.14
C PHE A 308 22.06 18.82 -8.86
N GLY A 309 22.76 19.95 -8.87
CA GLY A 309 23.35 20.54 -7.67
C GLY A 309 22.36 21.52 -7.06
N LEU A 310 21.72 21.12 -5.96
CA LEU A 310 20.70 21.90 -5.26
C LEU A 310 21.41 22.77 -4.23
N ILE A 311 21.53 24.07 -4.51
CA ILE A 311 22.40 25.00 -3.75
C ILE A 311 21.77 25.50 -2.45
N ASP A 312 20.46 25.35 -2.29
CA ASP A 312 19.74 25.72 -1.07
C ASP A 312 18.54 24.82 -0.76
N LYS A 313 17.94 25.04 0.42
CA LYS A 313 16.76 24.29 0.88
C LYS A 313 15.52 24.51 0.02
N THR A 314 15.41 25.66 -0.64
CA THR A 314 14.26 25.99 -1.50
C THR A 314 14.28 25.13 -2.74
N GLU A 315 15.45 24.94 -3.36
CA GLU A 315 15.62 24.06 -4.51
C GLU A 315 15.38 22.59 -4.14
N VAL A 316 15.87 22.14 -2.98
CA VAL A 316 15.60 20.80 -2.47
C VAL A 316 14.10 20.57 -2.26
N ALA A 317 13.42 21.49 -1.58
CA ALA A 317 11.97 21.42 -1.38
C ALA A 317 11.22 21.46 -2.73
N THR A 318 11.68 22.27 -3.67
CA THR A 318 11.08 22.39 -5.01
C THR A 318 11.18 21.08 -5.79
N LEU A 319 12.36 20.44 -5.82
CA LEU A 319 12.53 19.15 -6.50
C LEU A 319 11.69 18.05 -5.84
N LEU A 320 11.70 17.96 -4.51
CA LEU A 320 10.91 16.97 -3.78
C LEU A 320 9.40 17.18 -3.94
N GLY A 321 8.94 18.43 -3.89
CA GLY A 321 7.55 18.79 -4.16
C GLY A 321 7.11 18.43 -5.57
N PHE A 322 7.99 18.69 -6.54
CA PHE A 322 7.75 18.33 -7.93
C PHE A 322 7.70 16.81 -8.13
N PHE A 323 8.63 16.08 -7.53
CA PHE A 323 8.63 14.61 -7.53
C PHE A 323 7.37 14.03 -6.88
N LEU A 324 6.94 14.62 -5.75
CA LEU A 324 5.73 14.23 -5.03
C LEU A 324 4.46 14.48 -5.85
N ASN A 325 4.33 15.68 -6.43
CA ASN A 325 3.17 16.06 -7.24
C ASN A 325 3.00 15.19 -8.49
N ASN A 326 4.11 14.84 -9.13
CA ASN A 326 4.13 13.95 -10.28
C ASN A 326 4.16 12.47 -9.91
N ARG A 327 4.10 12.13 -8.61
CA ARG A 327 4.07 10.73 -8.11
C ARG A 327 5.21 9.87 -8.68
N GLY A 328 6.41 10.44 -8.76
CA GLY A 328 7.57 9.79 -9.36
C GLY A 328 7.30 9.30 -10.78
N SER A 329 7.52 8.03 -11.07
CA SER A 329 7.43 7.50 -12.44
C SER A 329 6.02 7.43 -13.07
N TRP A 330 4.96 7.85 -12.37
CA TRP A 330 3.57 7.72 -12.87
C TRP A 330 3.05 8.96 -13.57
N GLY A 331 3.24 10.13 -12.97
CA GLY A 331 2.80 11.40 -13.53
C GLY A 331 3.75 11.81 -14.63
N SER A 332 3.19 12.15 -15.78
CA SER A 332 3.95 12.83 -16.82
C SER A 332 3.92 14.33 -16.63
N PHE A 333 5.01 14.95 -17.02
CA PHE A 333 5.20 16.38 -16.96
C PHE A 333 5.99 16.83 -18.19
N THR A 334 5.99 18.13 -18.43
CA THR A 334 6.77 18.70 -19.52
C THR A 334 8.16 19.05 -19.01
N ALA A 335 9.20 18.59 -19.70
CA ALA A 335 10.59 18.93 -19.39
C ALA A 335 11.39 19.17 -20.67
N PRO A 336 12.54 19.86 -20.57
CA PRO A 336 13.47 19.97 -21.67
C PRO A 336 13.96 18.61 -22.19
N LEU A 337 13.84 18.34 -23.50
CA LEU A 337 14.16 17.03 -24.09
C LEU A 337 15.63 16.61 -23.89
N TRP A 338 16.52 17.59 -23.94
CA TRP A 338 17.96 17.35 -23.85
C TRP A 338 18.59 18.01 -22.63
N PHE A 339 17.80 18.82 -21.92
CA PHE A 339 18.23 19.94 -21.10
C PHE A 339 19.28 20.87 -21.75
N THR A 340 19.92 20.53 -22.87
CA THR A 340 21.05 21.25 -23.44
C THR A 340 20.64 22.63 -23.93
N PRO A 341 21.50 23.65 -23.76
CA PRO A 341 21.25 24.96 -24.32
C PRO A 341 21.15 24.87 -25.85
N GLY A 342 20.00 25.22 -26.41
CA GLY A 342 19.77 25.22 -27.86
C GLY A 342 18.53 26.02 -28.25
N THR A 343 18.55 26.63 -29.44
CA THR A 343 17.36 27.34 -29.96
C THR A 343 16.31 26.31 -30.36
N ALA A 344 15.13 26.37 -29.73
CA ALA A 344 14.00 25.52 -30.10
C ALA A 344 13.71 25.65 -31.60
N THR A 345 13.63 24.52 -32.31
CA THR A 345 13.15 24.49 -33.69
C THR A 345 11.82 23.74 -33.74
N SER A 346 11.05 23.90 -34.82
CA SER A 346 9.81 23.14 -35.02
C SER A 346 10.05 21.63 -35.12
N GLU A 347 11.26 21.22 -35.52
CA GLU A 347 11.66 19.81 -35.69
C GLU A 347 12.28 19.21 -34.42
N ALA A 348 12.81 20.06 -33.52
CA ALA A 348 13.34 19.69 -32.21
C ALA A 348 12.75 20.62 -31.14
N PRO A 349 11.48 20.41 -30.73
CA PRO A 349 10.89 21.20 -29.68
C PRO A 349 11.72 21.04 -28.41
N HIS A 350 12.06 22.18 -27.79
CA HIS A 350 12.88 22.18 -26.58
C HIS A 350 12.19 21.43 -25.44
N LEU A 351 10.86 21.38 -25.44
CA LEU A 351 10.04 20.71 -24.43
C LEU A 351 9.42 19.42 -24.96
N THR A 352 9.43 18.38 -24.13
CA THR A 352 8.78 17.09 -24.37
C THR A 352 8.01 16.65 -23.13
N VAL A 353 7.06 15.75 -23.31
CA VAL A 353 6.42 15.04 -22.19
C VAL A 353 7.33 13.89 -21.74
N VAL A 354 7.65 13.85 -20.45
CA VAL A 354 8.50 12.85 -19.81
C VAL A 354 7.86 12.35 -18.52
N ARG A 355 8.39 11.26 -17.98
CA ARG A 355 8.17 10.77 -16.61
C ARG A 355 9.50 10.61 -15.91
N PHE A 356 9.51 10.52 -14.59
CA PHE A 356 10.70 10.02 -13.89
C PHE A 356 10.96 8.56 -14.27
N THR A 357 12.22 8.22 -14.55
CA THR A 357 12.62 6.82 -14.86
C THR A 357 12.38 5.92 -13.64
N GLU A 358 12.81 6.43 -12.47
CA GLU A 358 12.76 5.72 -11.20
C GLU A 358 11.62 6.25 -10.31
N ARG A 359 11.22 5.41 -9.34
CA ARG A 359 10.29 5.79 -8.26
C ARG A 359 10.98 6.26 -7.00
N THR A 360 12.30 6.19 -7.01
CA THR A 360 13.15 6.61 -5.91
C THR A 360 13.89 7.86 -6.37
N LEU A 361 13.77 8.91 -5.58
CA LEU A 361 14.58 10.10 -5.72
C LEU A 361 15.62 10.09 -4.59
N LYS A 362 16.87 9.80 -4.95
CA LYS A 362 18.00 9.83 -4.01
C LYS A 362 18.56 11.25 -3.94
N LEU A 363 18.58 11.81 -2.74
CA LEU A 363 19.27 13.07 -2.44
C LEU A 363 20.50 12.77 -1.58
N THR A 364 21.67 13.24 -2.03
CA THR A 364 22.93 13.14 -1.29
C THR A 364 23.30 14.51 -0.75
N TYR A 365 23.25 14.70 0.56
CA TYR A 365 23.51 15.99 1.19
C TYR A 365 25.01 16.18 1.42
N THR A 366 25.54 17.30 0.95
CA THR A 366 26.91 17.76 1.23
C THR A 366 26.96 18.73 2.41
N SER A 367 25.82 19.36 2.73
CA SER A 367 25.61 20.15 3.93
C SER A 367 24.13 20.12 4.33
N SER A 368 23.76 20.83 5.41
CA SER A 368 22.35 20.94 5.83
C SER A 368 21.47 21.75 4.86
N GLN A 369 22.06 22.40 3.87
CA GLN A 369 21.36 23.25 2.90
C GLN A 369 21.56 22.81 1.45
N VAL A 370 22.64 22.08 1.16
CA VAL A 370 23.07 21.72 -0.20
C VAL A 370 22.94 20.21 -0.38
N ALA A 371 22.33 19.80 -1.49
CA ALA A 371 22.21 18.40 -1.87
C ALA A 371 22.47 18.19 -3.35
N GLU A 372 22.88 16.99 -3.70
CA GLU A 372 22.99 16.52 -5.07
C GLU A 372 21.88 15.50 -5.34
N ALA A 373 21.28 15.55 -6.53
CA ALA A 373 20.29 14.59 -6.98
C ALA A 373 20.66 14.08 -8.37
N GLU A 374 20.55 12.77 -8.57
CA GLU A 374 20.60 12.18 -9.91
C GLU A 374 19.18 11.77 -10.30
N VAL A 375 18.68 12.36 -11.38
CA VAL A 375 17.28 12.22 -11.80
C VAL A 375 17.23 11.66 -13.21
N GLY A 376 16.60 10.50 -13.34
CA GLY A 376 16.27 9.91 -14.62
C GLY A 376 14.93 10.42 -15.15
N PHE A 377 14.88 10.72 -16.44
CA PHE A 377 13.69 11.05 -17.22
C PHE A 377 13.51 10.04 -18.35
N THR A 378 12.30 9.55 -18.54
CA THR A 378 11.90 8.72 -19.68
C THR A 378 10.93 9.50 -20.54
N GLN A 379 11.24 9.67 -21.82
CA GLN A 379 10.35 10.33 -22.77
C GLN A 379 9.09 9.51 -23.01
N VAL A 380 7.94 10.18 -23.04
CA VAL A 380 6.64 9.54 -23.27
C VAL A 380 6.01 10.15 -24.52
N PRO A 381 6.54 9.85 -25.72
CA PRO A 381 6.20 10.57 -26.95
C PRO A 381 4.73 10.46 -27.34
N TRP A 382 4.05 9.37 -26.96
CA TRP A 382 2.63 9.17 -27.21
C TRP A 382 1.69 10.01 -26.31
N GLU A 383 2.21 10.65 -25.26
CA GLU A 383 1.43 11.57 -24.43
C GLU A 383 1.53 13.03 -24.90
N ILE A 384 2.40 13.30 -25.88
CA ILE A 384 2.48 14.60 -26.53
C ILE A 384 1.22 14.75 -27.38
N VAL A 385 0.42 15.78 -27.12
CA VAL A 385 -0.69 16.16 -27.99
C VAL A 385 -0.08 16.52 -29.34
N GLY A 386 -0.17 15.59 -30.30
CA GLY A 386 0.47 15.75 -31.61
C GLY A 386 -0.05 16.99 -32.33
N VAL A 387 0.84 17.66 -33.06
CA VAL A 387 0.44 18.60 -34.13
C VAL A 387 -0.39 17.78 -35.12
N GLY A 388 -1.60 18.23 -35.44
CA GLY A 388 -2.62 17.43 -36.12
C GLY A 388 -2.10 16.69 -37.36
N GLY A 389 -2.12 15.36 -37.33
CA GLY A 389 -1.80 14.50 -38.48
C GLY A 389 -1.03 13.23 -38.14
N GLU A 390 -0.18 13.25 -37.11
CA GLU A 390 0.72 12.14 -36.78
C GLU A 390 0.88 11.98 -35.27
N THR A 391 -0.21 11.68 -34.55
CA THR A 391 -0.08 11.25 -33.15
C THR A 391 0.47 9.83 -33.17
N PRO A 392 1.71 9.55 -32.72
CA PRO A 392 2.25 8.21 -32.68
C PRO A 392 1.29 7.34 -31.85
N GLN A 393 0.67 6.38 -32.51
CA GLN A 393 -0.40 5.58 -31.93
C GLN A 393 0.17 4.79 -30.76
N GLN A 394 -0.30 5.07 -29.54
CA GLN A 394 0.14 4.34 -28.36
C GLN A 394 -0.23 2.86 -28.56
N PRO A 395 0.72 1.91 -28.52
CA PRO A 395 0.39 0.48 -28.68
C PRO A 395 -0.29 -0.12 -27.43
N ALA A 396 -0.84 0.71 -26.55
CA ALA A 396 -1.49 0.25 -25.32
C ALA A 396 -2.98 0.05 -25.50
N ARG A 397 -3.36 -1.16 -25.88
CA ARG A 397 -4.73 -1.68 -25.67
C ARG A 397 -5.12 -1.43 -24.21
N ILE A 398 -6.13 -0.61 -24.01
CA ILE A 398 -6.78 -0.39 -22.71
C ILE A 398 -7.97 -1.32 -22.64
N PHE A 399 -8.13 -1.95 -21.48
CA PHE A 399 -9.25 -2.82 -21.20
C PHE A 399 -10.17 -2.19 -20.16
N LEU A 400 -11.47 -2.31 -20.42
CA LEU A 400 -12.54 -1.97 -19.48
C LEU A 400 -13.19 -3.27 -19.01
N TYR A 401 -13.19 -3.49 -17.71
CA TYR A 401 -13.75 -4.65 -17.05
C TYR A 401 -15.07 -4.27 -16.39
N GLN A 402 -16.15 -4.93 -16.78
CA GLN A 402 -17.44 -4.78 -16.13
C GLN A 402 -17.86 -6.11 -15.50
N VAL A 403 -17.91 -6.13 -14.17
CA VAL A 403 -18.37 -7.29 -13.41
C VAL A 403 -19.79 -7.04 -12.94
N THR A 404 -20.72 -7.88 -13.37
CA THR A 404 -22.12 -7.83 -12.95
C THR A 404 -22.41 -8.96 -11.98
N TYR A 405 -22.72 -8.60 -10.74
CA TYR A 405 -23.19 -9.54 -9.73
C TYR A 405 -24.71 -9.71 -9.86
N ALA A 406 -25.14 -10.87 -10.35
CA ALA A 406 -26.50 -11.18 -10.75
C ALA A 406 -27.44 -11.47 -9.56
N LEU A 407 -27.68 -10.43 -8.78
CA LEU A 407 -28.67 -10.37 -7.70
C LEU A 407 -30.05 -9.91 -8.21
N PRO A 408 -31.13 -9.98 -7.39
CA PRO A 408 -32.43 -9.42 -7.78
C PRO A 408 -32.34 -7.95 -8.20
N THR A 409 -31.47 -7.19 -7.54
CA THR A 409 -31.02 -5.87 -7.98
C THR A 409 -29.54 -5.98 -8.36
N PRO A 410 -29.22 -6.14 -9.66
CA PRO A 410 -27.85 -6.36 -10.11
C PRO A 410 -26.91 -5.26 -9.61
N GLN A 411 -25.74 -5.67 -9.10
CA GLN A 411 -24.65 -4.74 -8.76
C GLN A 411 -23.62 -4.79 -9.87
N ILE A 412 -23.18 -3.63 -10.35
CA ILE A 412 -22.27 -3.51 -11.49
C ILE A 412 -21.00 -2.79 -11.03
N TYR A 413 -19.89 -3.51 -11.08
CA TYR A 413 -18.55 -3.00 -10.82
C TYR A 413 -17.86 -2.69 -12.13
N ARG A 414 -17.09 -1.60 -12.17
CA ARG A 414 -16.46 -1.08 -13.37
C ARG A 414 -15.02 -0.72 -13.07
N PHE A 415 -14.10 -1.44 -13.71
CA PHE A 415 -12.68 -1.28 -13.51
C PHE A 415 -11.97 -1.12 -14.84
N THR A 416 -10.84 -0.41 -14.86
CA THR A 416 -9.97 -0.33 -16.03
C THR A 416 -8.52 -0.55 -15.60
N ASN A 417 -7.73 -1.14 -16.50
CA ASN A 417 -6.28 -1.20 -16.35
C ASN A 417 -5.60 0.14 -16.71
N CYS A 418 -6.36 1.15 -17.16
CA CYS A 418 -5.87 2.50 -17.33
C CYS A 418 -5.49 3.10 -15.97
N TRP A 419 -4.43 3.92 -15.94
CA TRP A 419 -3.95 4.60 -14.73
C TRP A 419 -4.90 5.69 -14.22
N ARG A 420 -5.87 6.10 -15.04
CA ARG A 420 -6.89 7.10 -14.72
C ARG A 420 -8.30 6.54 -14.93
N PRO A 421 -9.32 7.10 -14.27
CA PRO A 421 -10.70 6.71 -14.55
C PRO A 421 -11.08 7.07 -15.99
N LEU A 422 -11.88 6.20 -16.61
CA LEU A 422 -12.43 6.39 -17.95
C LEU A 422 -13.95 6.35 -17.88
N THR A 423 -14.63 7.29 -18.51
CA THR A 423 -16.10 7.34 -18.51
C THR A 423 -16.62 7.03 -19.90
N ARG A 424 -17.41 5.98 -20.02
CA ARG A 424 -18.07 5.56 -21.25
C ARG A 424 -19.54 5.93 -21.20
N ALA A 425 -20.05 6.56 -22.26
CA ALA A 425 -21.43 6.91 -22.43
C ALA A 425 -22.33 5.66 -22.32
N GLY A 426 -23.37 5.73 -21.50
CA GLY A 426 -24.32 4.63 -21.26
C GLY A 426 -23.87 3.61 -20.21
N ASP A 427 -22.58 3.30 -20.13
CA ASP A 427 -22.07 2.33 -19.16
C ASP A 427 -21.71 3.00 -17.82
N GLY A 428 -21.08 4.18 -17.81
CA GLY A 428 -20.63 4.90 -16.62
C GLY A 428 -19.11 4.99 -16.49
N THR A 429 -18.63 5.33 -15.29
CA THR A 429 -17.19 5.51 -15.01
C THR A 429 -16.55 4.19 -14.57
N TYR A 430 -15.45 3.83 -15.24
CA TYR A 430 -14.56 2.73 -14.90
C TYR A 430 -13.42 3.27 -14.04
N ALA A 431 -13.29 2.76 -12.82
CA ALA A 431 -12.25 3.17 -11.88
C ALA A 431 -10.93 2.43 -12.19
N PRO A 432 -9.77 3.08 -12.02
CA PRO A 432 -8.48 2.40 -12.18
C PRO A 432 -8.32 1.34 -11.09
N ALA A 433 -8.06 0.09 -11.48
CA ALA A 433 -7.83 -1.02 -10.57
C ALA A 433 -6.85 -2.03 -11.19
N PRO A 434 -6.15 -2.85 -10.39
CA PRO A 434 -5.10 -3.75 -10.88
C PRO A 434 -5.71 -5.01 -11.51
N TRP A 435 -6.49 -4.82 -12.57
CA TRP A 435 -7.16 -5.89 -13.30
C TRP A 435 -6.36 -6.17 -14.55
N GLU A 436 -5.95 -7.42 -14.70
CA GLU A 436 -5.21 -7.92 -15.85
C GLU A 436 -5.83 -9.25 -16.27
N HIS A 437 -5.73 -9.61 -17.55
CA HIS A 437 -6.20 -10.90 -18.03
C HIS A 437 -5.13 -11.53 -18.92
N GLU A 438 -5.09 -12.85 -18.99
CA GLU A 438 -4.30 -13.59 -19.97
C GLU A 438 -4.78 -13.31 -21.40
N ALA A 439 -4.01 -13.70 -22.42
CA ALA A 439 -4.42 -13.52 -23.81
C ALA A 439 -5.80 -14.15 -24.06
N ILE A 440 -6.70 -13.39 -24.68
CA ILE A 440 -8.02 -13.89 -25.07
C ILE A 440 -7.83 -14.64 -26.38
N GLU A 441 -7.70 -15.95 -26.29
CA GLU A 441 -7.61 -16.83 -27.46
C GLU A 441 -9.00 -17.06 -28.03
N GLY A 442 -9.26 -16.48 -29.21
CA GLY A 442 -10.49 -16.73 -29.97
C GLY A 442 -10.36 -18.02 -30.79
N GLY A 443 -11.14 -19.04 -30.46
CA GLY A 443 -11.23 -20.30 -31.20
C GLY A 443 -12.51 -20.40 -32.03
N LEU A 444 -12.48 -21.16 -33.12
CA LEU A 444 -13.71 -21.57 -33.82
C LEU A 444 -14.40 -22.76 -33.15
N ASP A 445 -13.69 -23.43 -32.24
CA ASP A 445 -14.19 -24.58 -31.52
C ASP A 445 -15.19 -24.16 -30.45
N LEU A 446 -16.23 -24.99 -30.25
CA LEU A 446 -17.18 -24.87 -29.16
C LEU A 446 -16.55 -25.17 -27.77
N SER A 447 -15.24 -25.48 -27.74
CA SER A 447 -14.49 -25.64 -26.51
C SER A 447 -14.53 -24.36 -25.70
N ASN A 448 -14.59 -24.50 -24.38
CA ASN A 448 -14.62 -23.34 -23.50
C ASN A 448 -13.37 -22.48 -23.67
N GLU A 449 -13.54 -21.34 -24.32
CA GLU A 449 -12.63 -20.22 -24.17
C GLU A 449 -12.62 -19.83 -22.69
N LYS A 450 -11.47 -20.07 -22.07
CA LYS A 450 -11.20 -19.68 -20.69
C LYS A 450 -10.35 -18.43 -20.72
N VAL A 451 -10.64 -17.51 -19.83
CA VAL A 451 -9.80 -16.35 -19.58
C VAL A 451 -9.45 -16.35 -18.10
N THR A 452 -8.17 -16.38 -17.79
CA THR A 452 -7.69 -16.17 -16.43
C THR A 452 -7.59 -14.67 -16.21
N LEU A 453 -8.30 -14.19 -15.19
CA LEU A 453 -8.28 -12.81 -14.76
C LEU A 453 -7.44 -12.71 -13.49
N HIS A 454 -6.43 -11.85 -13.49
CA HIS A 454 -5.62 -11.52 -12.34
C HIS A 454 -6.09 -10.22 -11.71
N SER A 455 -6.19 -10.21 -10.39
CA SER A 455 -6.48 -9.01 -9.60
C SER A 455 -5.75 -9.07 -8.26
N PHE A 456 -5.79 -7.99 -7.48
CA PHE A 456 -5.21 -7.92 -6.14
C PHE A 456 -6.29 -7.64 -5.10
N LEU A 457 -5.99 -7.90 -3.83
CA LEU A 457 -6.85 -7.54 -2.72
C LEU A 457 -6.88 -6.02 -2.57
N PHE A 458 -8.05 -5.41 -2.73
CA PHE A 458 -8.29 -3.99 -2.51
C PHE A 458 -9.76 -3.76 -2.11
N ASP A 459 -10.04 -2.65 -1.44
CA ASP A 459 -11.39 -2.35 -0.97
C ASP A 459 -12.38 -2.20 -2.13
N GLY A 460 -13.52 -2.88 -2.04
CA GLY A 460 -14.52 -2.93 -3.11
C GLY A 460 -14.21 -3.87 -4.28
N ASN A 461 -13.19 -4.74 -4.17
CA ASN A 461 -12.96 -5.79 -5.17
C ASN A 461 -14.11 -6.83 -5.12
N PRO A 462 -14.87 -7.03 -6.22
CA PRO A 462 -15.95 -8.03 -6.25
C PRO A 462 -15.46 -9.47 -6.08
N LEU A 463 -14.19 -9.76 -6.36
CA LEU A 463 -13.65 -11.12 -6.21
C LEU A 463 -13.59 -11.58 -4.75
N ASP A 464 -13.56 -10.65 -3.79
CA ASP A 464 -13.63 -10.95 -2.36
C ASP A 464 -14.93 -11.68 -1.97
N LEU A 465 -15.98 -11.55 -2.80
CA LEU A 465 -17.25 -12.26 -2.62
C LEU A 465 -17.13 -13.77 -2.90
N PHE A 466 -16.05 -14.25 -3.55
CA PHE A 466 -15.78 -15.68 -3.71
C PHE A 466 -15.29 -16.36 -2.43
N ASN A 467 -15.08 -15.60 -1.34
CA ASN A 467 -14.86 -16.19 -0.03
C ASN A 467 -16.01 -17.15 0.32
N PRO A 468 -15.72 -18.34 0.89
CA PRO A 468 -16.72 -19.37 1.13
C PRO A 468 -17.96 -18.83 1.83
N ASN A 469 -19.14 -19.10 1.24
CA ASN A 469 -20.46 -18.68 1.70
C ASN A 469 -20.76 -17.17 1.70
N VAL A 470 -19.99 -16.33 0.99
CA VAL A 470 -20.39 -14.91 0.76
C VAL A 470 -21.18 -14.77 -0.54
N LEU A 471 -20.83 -15.54 -1.58
CA LEU A 471 -21.48 -15.44 -2.88
C LEU A 471 -22.92 -16.00 -2.88
N GLU A 472 -23.88 -15.16 -3.27
CA GLU A 472 -25.32 -15.47 -3.34
C GLU A 472 -25.85 -15.61 -4.77
N GLY A 473 -25.13 -15.03 -5.73
CA GLY A 473 -25.51 -14.96 -7.14
C GLY A 473 -24.33 -15.27 -8.06
N ARG A 474 -24.60 -15.39 -9.36
CA ARG A 474 -23.52 -15.57 -10.35
C ARG A 474 -22.83 -14.24 -10.61
N MET A 475 -21.53 -14.28 -10.87
CA MET A 475 -20.78 -13.12 -11.37
C MET A 475 -20.52 -13.26 -12.86
N LEU A 476 -20.90 -12.24 -13.60
CA LEU A 476 -20.69 -12.14 -15.05
C LEU A 476 -19.59 -11.11 -15.30
N LEU A 477 -18.66 -11.42 -16.19
CA LEU A 477 -17.59 -10.53 -16.60
C LEU A 477 -17.75 -10.17 -18.08
N ARG A 478 -17.63 -8.88 -18.38
CA ARG A 478 -17.47 -8.34 -19.73
C ARG A 478 -16.12 -7.63 -19.79
N ILE A 479 -15.37 -7.89 -20.85
CA ILE A 479 -14.11 -7.21 -21.14
C ILE A 479 -14.32 -6.45 -22.45
N PHE A 480 -14.05 -5.15 -22.42
CA PHE A 480 -14.04 -4.29 -23.59
C PHE A 480 -12.61 -3.84 -23.88
N GLU A 481 -12.22 -3.80 -25.15
CA GLU A 481 -10.95 -3.26 -25.63
C GLU A 481 -11.20 -1.89 -26.26
N VAL A 482 -10.51 -0.85 -25.79
CA VAL A 482 -10.52 0.48 -26.40
C VAL A 482 -9.53 0.48 -27.56
N GLY A 483 -10.04 0.53 -28.79
CA GLY A 483 -9.22 0.57 -30.00
C GLY A 483 -8.84 1.99 -30.40
N GLY A 484 -7.61 2.18 -30.89
CA GLY A 484 -7.19 3.45 -31.47
C GLY A 484 -6.74 4.48 -30.44
N ASP A 485 -7.70 5.27 -29.92
CA ASP A 485 -7.43 6.35 -28.97
C ASP A 485 -7.73 5.89 -27.52
N PRO A 486 -6.71 5.74 -26.65
CA PRO A 486 -6.90 5.39 -25.25
C PRO A 486 -7.75 6.39 -24.45
N LEU A 487 -7.94 7.61 -24.98
CA LEU A 487 -8.76 8.65 -24.37
C LEU A 487 -10.22 8.62 -24.83
N ALA A 488 -10.59 7.77 -25.79
CA ALA A 488 -11.94 7.61 -26.32
C ALA A 488 -12.59 6.28 -25.87
N PRO A 489 -12.98 6.14 -24.59
CA PRO A 489 -13.57 4.89 -24.07
C PRO A 489 -14.91 4.51 -24.72
N ASP A 490 -15.54 5.43 -25.45
CA ASP A 490 -16.76 5.16 -26.23
C ASP A 490 -16.51 4.25 -27.43
N ASP A 491 -15.27 4.22 -27.96
CA ASP A 491 -14.85 3.35 -29.06
C ASP A 491 -14.55 1.91 -28.58
N ALA A 492 -14.84 1.59 -27.32
CA ALA A 492 -14.56 0.29 -26.75
C ALA A 492 -15.42 -0.82 -27.38
N VAL A 493 -14.77 -1.87 -27.89
CA VAL A 493 -15.41 -3.06 -28.46
C VAL A 493 -15.41 -4.17 -27.43
N GLN A 494 -16.54 -4.86 -27.24
CA GLN A 494 -16.58 -6.01 -26.33
C GLN A 494 -15.79 -7.17 -26.95
N VAL A 495 -14.69 -7.55 -26.32
CA VAL A 495 -13.82 -8.65 -26.78
C VAL A 495 -14.18 -9.97 -26.12
N TRP A 496 -14.74 -9.95 -24.90
CA TRP A 496 -15.06 -11.17 -24.17
C TRP A 496 -16.25 -11.00 -23.23
N PHE A 497 -17.03 -12.08 -23.07
CA PHE A 497 -18.15 -12.16 -22.12
C PHE A 497 -18.32 -13.57 -21.56
N GLY A 498 -18.46 -13.69 -20.25
CA GLY A 498 -18.69 -14.98 -19.59
C GLY A 498 -19.00 -14.85 -18.11
N ALA A 499 -18.88 -15.96 -17.38
CA ALA A 499 -19.07 -15.99 -15.94
C ALA A 499 -17.78 -16.31 -15.21
N ILE A 500 -17.58 -15.69 -14.06
CA ILE A 500 -16.46 -16.01 -13.17
C ILE A 500 -16.85 -17.27 -12.40
N ALA A 501 -16.12 -18.36 -12.62
CA ALA A 501 -16.43 -19.66 -12.04
C ALA A 501 -15.79 -19.83 -10.65
N ALA A 502 -14.54 -19.39 -10.51
CA ALA A 502 -13.79 -19.41 -9.26
C ALA A 502 -12.84 -18.21 -9.21
N ALA A 503 -12.45 -17.80 -8.00
CA ALA A 503 -11.42 -16.80 -7.76
C ALA A 503 -10.57 -17.17 -6.53
N PRO A 504 -9.72 -18.21 -6.61
CA PRO A 504 -8.76 -18.51 -5.57
C PRO A 504 -7.90 -17.28 -5.21
N GLN A 505 -7.67 -17.12 -3.91
CA GLN A 505 -6.80 -16.10 -3.36
C GLN A 505 -5.48 -16.74 -2.94
N THR A 506 -4.37 -16.27 -3.52
CA THR A 506 -3.01 -16.65 -3.13
C THR A 506 -2.30 -15.41 -2.58
N GLY A 507 -2.21 -15.32 -1.25
CA GLY A 507 -1.69 -14.12 -0.59
C GLY A 507 -2.58 -12.90 -0.81
N ARG A 508 -2.02 -11.83 -1.41
CA ARG A 508 -2.75 -10.62 -1.80
C ARG A 508 -3.26 -10.64 -3.25
N LYS A 509 -3.12 -11.76 -3.97
CA LYS A 509 -3.51 -11.88 -5.39
C LYS A 509 -4.75 -12.76 -5.53
N TYR A 510 -5.62 -12.41 -6.46
CA TYR A 510 -6.74 -13.20 -6.95
C TYR A 510 -6.43 -13.71 -8.35
N GLU A 511 -6.71 -14.99 -8.59
CA GLU A 511 -6.63 -15.61 -9.91
C GLU A 511 -8.00 -16.17 -10.26
N ALA A 512 -8.80 -15.38 -10.98
CA ALA A 512 -10.17 -15.71 -11.30
C ALA A 512 -10.28 -16.48 -12.63
N GLU A 513 -10.81 -17.70 -12.57
CA GLU A 513 -11.11 -18.50 -13.74
C GLU A 513 -12.45 -18.05 -14.33
N CYS A 514 -12.41 -17.49 -15.53
CA CYS A 514 -13.59 -16.99 -16.22
C CYS A 514 -13.94 -17.92 -17.39
N LEU A 515 -15.16 -18.45 -17.38
CA LEU A 515 -15.67 -19.39 -18.40
C LEU A 515 -16.60 -18.67 -19.36
N TRP A 516 -16.35 -18.82 -20.67
CA TRP A 516 -17.26 -18.35 -21.69
C TRP A 516 -18.65 -18.98 -21.53
N LEU A 517 -19.71 -18.16 -21.64
CA LEU A 517 -21.10 -18.54 -21.39
C LEU A 517 -21.35 -19.27 -20.04
N GLY A 518 -20.44 -19.13 -19.07
CA GLY A 518 -20.49 -19.82 -17.79
C GLY A 518 -20.36 -21.34 -17.88
N GLY A 519 -19.65 -21.82 -18.90
CA GLY A 519 -19.38 -23.25 -19.11
C GLY A 519 -20.62 -24.06 -19.46
N ILE A 520 -21.63 -23.43 -20.07
CA ILE A 520 -22.90 -24.11 -20.40
C ILE A 520 -22.70 -25.27 -21.38
N THR A 521 -21.70 -25.19 -22.24
CA THR A 521 -21.29 -26.21 -23.22
C THR A 521 -20.63 -27.42 -22.56
N ASP A 522 -19.99 -27.25 -21.39
CA ASP A 522 -19.39 -28.35 -20.61
C ASP A 522 -20.43 -29.13 -19.80
N MET A 523 -21.70 -28.71 -19.77
CA MET A 523 -22.75 -29.53 -19.16
C MET A 523 -23.04 -30.74 -20.03
N GLU A 524 -22.32 -31.84 -19.78
CA GLU A 524 -22.38 -33.10 -20.53
C GLU A 524 -23.78 -33.76 -20.53
N ILE A 525 -24.66 -33.42 -19.60
CA ILE A 525 -25.98 -34.07 -19.46
C ILE A 525 -27.07 -33.00 -19.24
N PRO A 526 -28.18 -33.02 -20.01
CA PRO A 526 -29.36 -32.24 -19.68
C PRO A 526 -29.78 -32.48 -18.23
N ASN A 527 -30.05 -31.41 -17.47
CA ASN A 527 -30.37 -31.46 -16.03
C ASN A 527 -31.76 -32.10 -15.70
N VAL A 528 -32.27 -32.97 -16.56
CA VAL A 528 -33.51 -33.70 -16.39
C VAL A 528 -33.16 -35.14 -16.05
N ARG A 529 -33.27 -35.50 -14.77
CA ARG A 529 -33.10 -36.88 -14.32
C ARG A 529 -34.43 -37.61 -14.47
N ILE A 530 -34.46 -38.75 -15.14
CA ILE A 530 -35.65 -39.60 -15.16
C ILE A 530 -35.78 -40.23 -13.77
N GLY A 531 -36.70 -39.71 -12.95
CA GLY A 531 -36.91 -40.15 -11.57
C GLY A 531 -38.27 -39.72 -11.01
N PRO A 532 -38.66 -40.23 -9.83
CA PRO A 532 -39.96 -39.94 -9.22
C PRO A 532 -40.11 -38.49 -8.73
N MET A 533 -39.00 -37.78 -8.53
CA MET A 533 -38.99 -36.39 -8.10
C MET A 533 -39.17 -35.44 -9.29
N CYS A 534 -39.74 -34.26 -9.03
CA CYS A 534 -39.88 -33.22 -10.04
C CYS A 534 -38.51 -32.65 -10.45
N ASN A 535 -38.25 -32.57 -11.76
CA ASN A 535 -37.01 -31.99 -12.29
C ASN A 535 -36.98 -30.46 -12.31
N THR A 536 -38.12 -29.79 -12.11
CA THR A 536 -38.19 -28.33 -12.16
C THR A 536 -38.00 -27.72 -10.79
N TYR A 537 -37.17 -26.68 -10.71
CA TYR A 537 -37.13 -25.80 -9.55
C TYR A 537 -38.47 -25.08 -9.38
N LEU A 538 -38.94 -24.94 -8.14
CA LEU A 538 -40.14 -24.17 -7.87
C LEU A 538 -39.92 -22.71 -8.29
N PHE A 539 -40.94 -22.10 -8.90
CA PHE A 539 -40.92 -20.76 -9.52
C PHE A 539 -40.06 -20.61 -10.77
N SER A 540 -39.45 -21.69 -11.27
CA SER A 540 -38.88 -21.68 -12.62
C SER A 540 -39.99 -21.54 -13.67
N LYS A 541 -39.66 -20.97 -14.83
CA LYS A 541 -40.60 -20.83 -15.95
C LYS A 541 -41.31 -22.15 -16.32
N PRO A 542 -40.63 -23.32 -16.35
CA PRO A 542 -41.31 -24.60 -16.60
C PRO A 542 -42.30 -25.05 -15.51
N CYS A 543 -42.12 -24.60 -14.26
CA CYS A 543 -43.03 -24.88 -13.15
C CYS A 543 -44.30 -24.02 -13.23
N GLY A 544 -44.20 -22.79 -13.76
CA GLY A 544 -45.35 -21.91 -14.02
C GLY A 544 -45.97 -21.23 -12.78
N HIS A 545 -45.49 -21.54 -11.58
CA HIS A 545 -45.87 -20.81 -10.37
C HIS A 545 -45.08 -19.50 -10.24
N LEU A 546 -45.76 -18.42 -9.89
CA LEU A 546 -45.11 -17.14 -9.57
C LEU A 546 -44.73 -17.12 -8.09
N LYS A 547 -43.48 -16.75 -7.80
CA LYS A 547 -42.97 -16.65 -6.43
C LYS A 547 -43.81 -15.70 -5.57
N ALA A 548 -44.26 -14.58 -6.14
CA ALA A 548 -45.08 -13.58 -5.46
C ALA A 548 -46.38 -14.15 -4.85
N THR A 549 -46.92 -15.25 -5.40
CA THR A 549 -48.14 -15.89 -4.88
C THR A 549 -47.91 -16.64 -3.56
N PHE A 550 -46.67 -17.08 -3.31
CA PHE A 550 -46.31 -17.90 -2.14
C PHE A 550 -45.34 -17.21 -1.19
N ALA A 551 -44.81 -16.06 -1.60
CA ALA A 551 -43.97 -15.22 -0.79
C ALA A 551 -44.77 -14.58 0.35
N LYS A 552 -44.21 -14.66 1.56
CA LYS A 552 -44.71 -14.00 2.75
C LYS A 552 -43.66 -13.01 3.22
N ALA A 553 -44.13 -11.89 3.75
CA ALA A 553 -43.29 -10.86 4.34
C ALA A 553 -43.23 -11.04 5.86
N GLY A 554 -42.10 -10.68 6.43
CA GLY A 554 -41.93 -10.59 7.87
C GLY A 554 -40.76 -9.67 8.21
N THR A 555 -40.40 -9.63 9.49
CA THR A 555 -39.24 -8.86 9.97
C THR A 555 -38.32 -9.79 10.74
N LEU A 556 -37.02 -9.77 10.46
CA LEU A 556 -36.03 -10.54 11.20
C LEU A 556 -35.95 -10.03 12.64
N SER A 557 -36.33 -10.84 13.62
CA SER A 557 -36.28 -10.48 15.05
C SER A 557 -34.92 -10.78 15.66
N THR A 558 -34.45 -12.01 15.47
CA THR A 558 -33.16 -12.49 16.00
C THR A 558 -32.52 -13.44 14.98
N SER A 559 -31.19 -13.46 14.97
CA SER A 559 -30.38 -14.37 14.18
C SER A 559 -29.31 -14.94 15.11
N ALA A 560 -29.31 -16.26 15.30
CA ALA A 560 -28.34 -16.98 16.08
C ALA A 560 -27.86 -18.19 15.28
N ASP A 561 -26.69 -18.05 14.65
CA ASP A 561 -26.13 -19.04 13.74
C ASP A 561 -27.13 -19.40 12.62
N THR A 562 -27.55 -20.66 12.53
CA THR A 562 -28.51 -21.15 11.52
C THR A 562 -29.96 -20.97 11.93
N VAL A 563 -30.24 -20.50 13.15
CA VAL A 563 -31.60 -20.32 13.67
C VAL A 563 -31.97 -18.85 13.64
N VAL A 564 -33.04 -18.54 12.92
CA VAL A 564 -33.55 -17.17 12.82
C VAL A 564 -35.01 -17.13 13.25
N VAL A 565 -35.40 -16.06 13.93
CA VAL A 565 -36.80 -15.81 14.30
C VAL A 565 -37.30 -14.65 13.47
N VAL A 566 -38.42 -14.87 12.77
CA VAL A 566 -39.07 -13.86 11.94
C VAL A 566 -40.40 -13.48 12.57
N SER A 567 -40.57 -12.22 12.94
CA SER A 567 -41.86 -11.65 13.34
C SER A 567 -42.80 -11.62 12.14
N THR A 568 -43.96 -12.24 12.28
CA THR A 568 -44.98 -12.31 11.23
C THR A 568 -46.34 -12.62 11.85
N ALA A 569 -47.41 -12.11 11.23
CA ALA A 569 -48.79 -12.49 11.59
C ALA A 569 -49.14 -13.92 11.15
N ASP A 570 -48.37 -14.49 10.23
CA ASP A 570 -48.60 -15.80 9.60
C ASP A 570 -47.85 -16.93 10.33
N ALA A 571 -48.06 -17.08 11.65
CA ALA A 571 -47.55 -18.24 12.38
C ALA A 571 -48.31 -19.51 11.93
N VAL A 572 -47.60 -20.45 11.30
CA VAL A 572 -48.17 -21.67 10.72
C VAL A 572 -47.59 -22.92 11.39
N ALA A 573 -48.27 -24.05 11.19
CA ALA A 573 -47.84 -25.33 11.73
C ALA A 573 -46.37 -25.64 11.39
N ALA A 574 -45.72 -26.42 12.26
CA ALA A 574 -44.33 -26.80 12.08
C ALA A 574 -44.09 -27.43 10.70
N ASN A 575 -42.93 -27.12 10.12
CA ASN A 575 -42.45 -27.53 8.81
C ASN A 575 -43.30 -27.13 7.60
N THR A 576 -44.28 -26.23 7.75
CA THR A 576 -45.02 -25.68 6.60
C THR A 576 -44.10 -24.97 5.59
N TYR A 577 -43.04 -24.33 6.06
CA TYR A 577 -42.03 -23.68 5.23
C TYR A 577 -40.79 -24.55 4.99
N GLY A 578 -40.79 -25.81 5.44
CA GLY A 578 -39.71 -26.76 5.17
C GLY A 578 -40.05 -27.73 4.03
N PRO A 579 -39.24 -27.85 2.96
CA PRO A 579 -38.10 -27.01 2.56
C PRO A 579 -38.59 -25.68 1.95
N GLY A 580 -37.91 -24.58 2.25
CA GLY A 580 -38.32 -23.23 1.85
C GLY A 580 -37.14 -22.37 1.40
N ARG A 581 -37.40 -21.10 1.10
CA ARG A 581 -36.35 -20.10 0.87
C ARG A 581 -36.64 -18.87 1.70
N LEU A 582 -35.63 -18.37 2.39
CA LEU A 582 -35.63 -17.09 3.10
C LEU A 582 -34.69 -16.14 2.36
N GLU A 583 -35.15 -14.92 2.15
CA GLU A 583 -34.41 -13.83 1.50
C GLU A 583 -34.49 -12.58 2.37
N VAL A 584 -33.36 -11.93 2.55
CA VAL A 584 -33.22 -10.76 3.41
C VAL A 584 -32.34 -9.73 2.72
N GLY A 585 -32.63 -8.45 2.94
CA GLY A 585 -31.84 -7.35 2.40
C GLY A 585 -32.03 -7.10 0.90
N THR A 586 -31.22 -6.19 0.37
CA THR A 586 -31.18 -5.80 -1.05
C THR A 586 -29.75 -5.42 -1.43
N GLY A 587 -29.44 -5.35 -2.74
CA GLY A 587 -28.11 -4.99 -3.22
C GLY A 587 -27.03 -5.89 -2.60
N LEU A 588 -25.92 -5.31 -2.14
CA LEU A 588 -24.83 -6.06 -1.52
C LEU A 588 -25.20 -6.78 -0.23
N GLY A 589 -26.20 -6.26 0.49
CA GLY A 589 -26.76 -6.86 1.70
C GLY A 589 -27.79 -7.98 1.44
N TYR A 590 -28.02 -8.34 0.18
CA TYR A 590 -28.96 -9.41 -0.14
C TYR A 590 -28.36 -10.77 0.22
N GLU A 591 -29.04 -11.52 1.08
CA GLU A 591 -28.69 -12.89 1.42
C GLU A 591 -29.86 -13.83 1.14
N SER A 592 -29.55 -15.07 0.73
CA SER A 592 -30.57 -16.07 0.46
C SER A 592 -30.23 -17.44 1.01
N ARG A 593 -31.13 -18.01 1.80
CA ARG A 593 -30.91 -19.26 2.53
C ARG A 593 -32.02 -20.25 2.28
N PHE A 594 -31.70 -21.53 2.28
CA PHE A 594 -32.71 -22.58 2.28
C PHE A 594 -33.23 -22.79 3.70
N ILE A 595 -34.55 -22.87 3.83
CA ILE A 595 -35.20 -23.20 5.10
C ILE A 595 -35.24 -24.73 5.19
N THR A 596 -34.53 -25.31 6.15
CA THR A 596 -34.49 -26.76 6.40
C THR A 596 -35.64 -27.20 7.31
N ALA A 597 -35.98 -26.39 8.31
CA ALA A 597 -37.10 -26.60 9.23
C ALA A 597 -37.78 -25.28 9.60
N SER A 598 -39.04 -25.35 10.03
CA SER A 598 -39.77 -24.17 10.52
C SER A 598 -40.65 -24.52 11.71
N THR A 599 -40.62 -23.74 12.80
CA THR A 599 -41.45 -23.99 14.00
C THR A 599 -42.18 -22.71 14.39
N PRO A 600 -43.50 -22.73 14.64
CA PRO A 600 -44.21 -21.53 15.07
C PRO A 600 -43.71 -21.08 16.44
N VAL A 601 -43.59 -19.77 16.63
CA VAL A 601 -43.27 -19.15 17.91
C VAL A 601 -44.28 -18.03 18.20
N VAL A 602 -44.37 -17.58 19.45
CA VAL A 602 -45.31 -16.50 19.80
C VAL A 602 -44.95 -15.25 19.00
N GLY A 603 -45.87 -14.78 18.17
CA GLY A 603 -45.69 -13.58 17.33
C GLY A 603 -44.87 -13.80 16.05
N GLY A 604 -44.58 -15.05 15.65
CA GLY A 604 -43.84 -15.28 14.41
C GLY A 604 -43.51 -16.73 14.08
N GLN A 605 -42.45 -16.91 13.31
CA GLN A 605 -41.95 -18.21 12.87
C GLN A 605 -40.45 -18.30 13.11
N GLN A 606 -40.00 -19.38 13.72
CA GLN A 606 -38.59 -19.74 13.79
C GLN A 606 -38.22 -20.58 12.57
N PHE A 607 -37.15 -20.22 11.87
CA PHE A 607 -36.59 -20.97 10.76
C PHE A 607 -35.21 -21.51 11.13
N THR A 608 -34.96 -22.77 10.77
CA THR A 608 -33.62 -23.33 10.71
C THR A 608 -33.16 -23.25 9.26
N LEU A 609 -31.99 -22.65 9.05
CA LEU A 609 -31.40 -22.39 7.74
C LEU A 609 -30.33 -23.44 7.42
N ASP A 610 -30.00 -23.58 6.14
CA ASP A 610 -28.89 -24.43 5.68
C ASP A 610 -27.51 -23.87 6.07
N ARG A 611 -27.40 -22.54 6.19
CA ARG A 611 -26.20 -21.81 6.61
C ARG A 611 -26.59 -20.49 7.30
N PRO A 612 -25.72 -19.90 8.15
CA PRO A 612 -26.05 -18.67 8.86
C PRO A 612 -26.21 -17.45 7.93
N LEU A 613 -26.94 -16.44 8.41
CA LEU A 613 -26.96 -15.09 7.80
C LEU A 613 -25.74 -14.31 8.32
N ARG A 614 -25.05 -13.60 7.43
CA ARG A 614 -23.79 -12.88 7.72
C ARG A 614 -23.97 -11.38 7.85
N GLN A 615 -24.83 -10.80 7.02
CA GLN A 615 -25.02 -9.36 6.91
C GLN A 615 -26.40 -8.93 7.41
N ALA A 616 -27.33 -9.88 7.54
CA ALA A 616 -28.67 -9.59 8.02
C ALA A 616 -28.65 -9.11 9.48
N ALA A 617 -29.33 -8.00 9.74
CA ALA A 617 -29.50 -7.42 11.07
C ALA A 617 -30.97 -7.52 11.53
N ALA A 618 -31.17 -7.59 12.85
CA ALA A 618 -32.50 -7.52 13.43
C ALA A 618 -33.23 -6.23 12.99
N GLY A 619 -34.53 -6.34 12.71
CA GLY A 619 -35.37 -5.27 12.18
C GLY A 619 -35.46 -5.21 10.65
N GLN A 620 -34.63 -5.97 9.91
CA GLN A 620 -34.70 -5.99 8.45
C GLN A 620 -35.94 -6.75 7.93
N ALA A 621 -36.50 -6.25 6.82
CA ALA A 621 -37.57 -6.93 6.11
C ALA A 621 -37.04 -8.23 5.50
N VAL A 622 -37.81 -9.31 5.67
CA VAL A 622 -37.53 -10.63 5.10
C VAL A 622 -38.69 -11.08 4.23
N THR A 623 -38.34 -11.76 3.14
CA THR A 623 -39.30 -12.48 2.31
C THR A 623 -39.00 -13.96 2.41
N TYR A 624 -39.98 -14.75 2.82
CA TYR A 624 -39.83 -16.20 2.90
C TYR A 624 -40.95 -16.89 2.11
N SER A 625 -40.64 -18.05 1.55
CA SER A 625 -41.60 -18.82 0.74
C SER A 625 -41.44 -20.30 0.98
N ARG A 626 -42.57 -21.02 0.95
CA ARG A 626 -42.57 -22.49 0.99
C ARG A 626 -42.12 -23.06 -0.35
N THR A 627 -41.44 -24.21 -0.34
CA THR A 627 -41.20 -24.99 -1.56
C THR A 627 -41.90 -26.35 -1.56
N CYS A 628 -42.07 -26.95 -2.74
CA CYS A 628 -42.70 -28.27 -2.87
C CYS A 628 -41.75 -29.43 -2.52
N GLY A 629 -40.48 -29.18 -2.22
CA GLY A 629 -39.49 -30.25 -2.05
C GLY A 629 -39.35 -31.22 -3.23
N ARG A 630 -39.89 -30.86 -4.41
CA ARG A 630 -39.96 -31.69 -5.63
C ARG A 630 -40.79 -32.97 -5.51
N GLU A 631 -41.51 -33.17 -4.41
CA GLU A 631 -42.36 -34.33 -4.20
C GLU A 631 -43.73 -34.14 -4.85
N LEU A 632 -44.30 -35.23 -5.37
CA LEU A 632 -45.62 -35.20 -6.00
C LEU A 632 -46.70 -34.72 -5.01
N ALA A 633 -46.74 -35.28 -3.80
CA ALA A 633 -47.75 -34.97 -2.79
C ALA A 633 -47.76 -33.47 -2.46
N LYS A 634 -46.58 -32.91 -2.16
CA LYS A 634 -46.40 -31.49 -1.89
C LYS A 634 -46.73 -30.61 -3.10
N CYS A 635 -46.46 -31.05 -4.33
CA CYS A 635 -46.92 -30.34 -5.52
C CYS A 635 -48.46 -30.27 -5.61
N LYS A 636 -49.17 -31.35 -5.25
CA LYS A 636 -50.64 -31.36 -5.19
C LYS A 636 -51.17 -30.44 -4.09
N GLU A 637 -50.51 -30.40 -2.95
CA GLU A 637 -50.88 -29.50 -1.84
C GLU A 637 -50.70 -28.02 -2.21
N LEU A 638 -49.65 -27.70 -2.97
CA LEU A 638 -49.41 -26.33 -3.45
C LEU A 638 -50.42 -25.89 -4.53
N ASP A 639 -50.78 -26.78 -5.45
CA ASP A 639 -51.71 -26.50 -6.55
C ASP A 639 -52.60 -27.71 -6.86
N PRO A 640 -53.71 -27.88 -6.13
CA PRO A 640 -54.58 -29.05 -6.27
C PRO A 640 -55.13 -29.25 -7.68
N THR A 641 -55.26 -28.18 -8.46
CA THR A 641 -55.94 -28.17 -9.75
C THR A 641 -54.99 -28.17 -10.96
N GLY A 642 -53.82 -27.53 -10.85
CA GLY A 642 -52.88 -27.32 -11.96
C GLY A 642 -51.61 -28.19 -11.92
N TRP A 643 -51.35 -28.93 -10.84
CA TRP A 643 -50.07 -29.66 -10.65
C TRP A 643 -49.75 -30.65 -11.78
N LYS A 644 -50.77 -31.34 -12.35
CA LYS A 644 -50.58 -32.39 -13.36
C LYS A 644 -49.85 -31.90 -14.61
N ALA A 645 -50.18 -30.70 -15.08
CA ALA A 645 -49.59 -30.12 -16.27
C ALA A 645 -48.15 -29.58 -16.03
N ARG A 646 -47.79 -29.37 -14.76
CA ARG A 646 -46.57 -28.68 -14.34
C ARG A 646 -45.52 -29.61 -13.72
N PHE A 647 -45.93 -30.77 -13.23
CA PHE A 647 -45.02 -31.76 -12.67
C PHE A 647 -44.18 -32.41 -13.78
N ARG A 648 -42.85 -32.25 -13.71
CA ARG A 648 -41.89 -32.79 -14.69
C ARG A 648 -41.07 -33.97 -14.16
N GLY A 649 -41.62 -34.69 -13.18
CA GLY A 649 -41.08 -35.96 -12.69
C GLY A 649 -41.88 -37.15 -13.23
N HIS A 650 -41.38 -38.36 -12.94
CA HIS A 650 -41.99 -39.63 -13.33
C HIS A 650 -42.41 -40.40 -12.07
N PRO A 651 -43.56 -40.07 -11.44
CA PRO A 651 -43.89 -40.55 -10.11
C PRO A 651 -44.13 -42.07 -10.03
N ASN A 652 -44.40 -42.70 -11.18
CA ASN A 652 -44.58 -44.15 -11.28
C ASN A 652 -43.27 -44.89 -11.55
N LEU A 653 -42.15 -44.20 -11.72
CA LEU A 653 -40.84 -44.82 -11.88
C LEU A 653 -40.39 -45.34 -10.51
N SER A 654 -40.24 -46.66 -10.38
CA SER A 654 -39.66 -47.28 -9.20
C SER A 654 -38.21 -46.80 -9.00
N GLN A 655 -37.82 -46.55 -7.75
CA GLN A 655 -36.41 -46.28 -7.40
C GLN A 655 -35.54 -47.55 -7.53
N VAL A 656 -36.17 -48.72 -7.49
CA VAL A 656 -35.50 -50.01 -7.70
C VAL A 656 -35.50 -50.30 -9.19
N ALA A 657 -34.33 -50.61 -9.75
CA ALA A 657 -34.20 -51.09 -11.11
C ALA A 657 -35.12 -52.29 -11.32
N LEU A 658 -36.16 -52.13 -12.15
CA LEU A 658 -37.08 -53.21 -12.55
C LEU A 658 -36.40 -54.26 -13.45
N SER A 659 -35.06 -54.28 -13.50
CA SER A 659 -34.30 -55.22 -14.30
C SER A 659 -34.31 -56.58 -13.63
N LEU A 660 -35.17 -57.42 -14.17
CA LEU A 660 -35.42 -58.83 -13.87
C LEU A 660 -36.57 -59.04 -12.89
N PRO A 661 -37.74 -59.52 -13.37
CA PRO A 661 -38.69 -60.15 -12.47
C PRO A 661 -37.98 -61.32 -11.81
N THR A 662 -37.66 -61.22 -10.52
CA THR A 662 -37.36 -62.40 -9.72
C THR A 662 -38.62 -63.26 -9.76
N GLN A 663 -38.53 -64.43 -10.40
CA GLN A 663 -39.51 -65.48 -10.20
C GLN A 663 -39.39 -65.92 -8.74
N ASN A 664 -40.02 -65.17 -7.82
CA ASN A 664 -40.42 -65.73 -6.56
C ASN A 664 -41.52 -66.73 -6.91
N SER A 665 -41.10 -67.97 -7.15
CA SER A 665 -41.95 -69.14 -7.14
C SER A 665 -42.54 -69.25 -5.74
N ALA A 666 -43.57 -68.47 -5.47
CA ALA A 666 -44.60 -68.82 -4.50
C ALA A 666 -45.33 -70.04 -5.08
N LEU A 667 -44.65 -71.20 -5.01
CA LEU A 667 -45.26 -72.52 -4.96
C LEU A 667 -46.02 -72.63 -3.63
N ALA A 668 -46.98 -71.73 -3.41
CA ALA A 668 -48.06 -71.93 -2.46
C ALA A 668 -49.23 -72.54 -3.24
N GLY A 669 -48.97 -73.71 -3.82
CA GLY A 669 -49.91 -74.49 -4.60
C GLY A 669 -50.16 -75.83 -3.92
N LYS A 670 -51.15 -75.82 -3.01
CA LYS A 670 -52.16 -76.87 -2.74
C LYS A 670 -51.68 -78.25 -2.25
N LYS A 671 -51.99 -78.53 -0.97
CA LYS A 671 -52.42 -79.88 -0.55
C LYS A 671 -53.71 -80.25 -1.26
#